data_AF-A0A1D6JJI5-F1
#
_entry.id   AF-A0A1D6JJI5-F1
#
_cell.length_a   1.000
_cell.length_b   1.000
_cell.length_c   1.000
_cell.angle_alpha   90.00
_cell.angle_beta   90.00
_cell.angle_gamma   90.00
#
_symmetry.space_group_name_H-M   'P 1'
#
loop_
_entity.id
_entity.type
_entity.pdbx_description
1 polymer ?
#
loop_
_entity_poly.entity_id
_entity_poly.type
_entity_poly.pdbx_seq_one_letter_code
_entity_poly.pdbx_strand_id
1 'polypeptide(L)'
;MESWERILYWMAVLWERGFSHENPQVRCLVMQSFLDIAWERYKVCTHIIPRGFVLGPLIRGLNDVVHHKDFGIGGAYSSKTIKDAQRFFRTYTHNLARCDRIHLVWSLASAAKQDSFGRAGLMTLASCVASCTRQSETNDVPCAISGKAVTKCDGCVPTEVRPTDLLDVLWILSERSKQHFNPKYRLKVCEQVIQVATSLINATEIPLNQLLHFIATIPREFTDYIGPLRVVVQKWFFQKEECSPGDTLLSKLIDFSATFVSQKRNEGSNVFDDEDVDAWEAEARRWARTLLLVTEEEEHLKRIFRFLEAYGYKLSEQCPSGDFIPIKFFIIVLSFIEELELRQRKLVCRSNTILRGSDTLNGLVLDDLNKMFTESLLLILENMVAFSKLSCSIFWLDVDNKDLPPSIKGKLGGPSQRRLATSITSSVLQGIWSMRCVSSVASWCNPYNSDDSVSSAFSVLWDFYLNVTHHSTIANEIGAELHLAAYEALAYVLAVLSTASSTQFLDFVEAKQTDQAHKFSLDILVTTFLDNINHLLTEGTLTRSRRAVLMTWKWLCMDSLLSISSCYSDNESQMKRLEPLFSDSTLRCIFLDIIESLENTGENSVLSILRCVRSVLRLLHLNEGNTIFSSLGISYEMMMQLAKSSWILHLNCNKRRVAPIAALLSAVLHPAIFCNLEMHQTNEKGPGPLKWFVENLLNEGSKSPRTIRLAALHLSGLWLMYPKTLRFYMEELKLLSLYGSVLHIY
;
A
#
# COMPACT_ATOMS: atom_id res chain seq x y z
N MET A 1 61.77 -22.70 11.75
CA MET A 1 60.46 -22.12 12.10
C MET A 1 59.63 -22.11 10.84
N GLU A 2 58.74 -23.07 10.65
CA GLU A 2 57.69 -22.96 9.63
C GLU A 2 56.86 -21.71 9.95
N SER A 3 56.67 -20.81 9.00
CA SER A 3 55.95 -19.57 9.27
C SER A 3 54.52 -19.90 9.69
N TRP A 4 54.05 -19.33 10.79
CA TRP A 4 52.68 -19.49 11.31
C TRP A 4 51.60 -19.26 10.24
N GLU A 5 51.91 -18.50 9.20
CA GLU A 5 51.10 -18.28 8.00
C GLU A 5 50.79 -19.58 7.23
N ARG A 6 51.76 -20.50 7.10
CA ARG A 6 51.53 -21.80 6.45
C ARG A 6 50.58 -22.69 7.23
N ILE A 7 50.66 -22.67 8.56
CA ILE A 7 49.76 -23.42 9.43
C ILE A 7 48.33 -22.90 9.26
N LEU A 8 48.15 -21.57 9.25
CA LEU A 8 46.84 -20.94 9.13
C LEU A 8 46.23 -21.10 7.74
N TYR A 9 47.05 -21.13 6.68
CA TYR A 9 46.60 -21.47 5.34
C TYR A 9 46.02 -22.91 5.28
N TRP A 10 46.74 -23.89 5.86
CA TRP A 10 46.23 -25.26 5.95
C TRP A 10 44.97 -25.37 6.83
N MET A 11 44.90 -24.60 7.92
CA MET A 11 43.68 -24.51 8.74
C MET A 11 42.48 -24.00 7.94
N ALA A 12 42.66 -23.01 7.05
CA ALA A 12 41.58 -22.53 6.19
C ALA A 12 41.03 -23.63 5.28
N VAL A 13 41.89 -24.46 4.70
CA VAL A 13 41.49 -25.63 3.89
C VAL A 13 40.75 -26.67 4.74
N LEU A 14 41.21 -26.92 5.96
CA LEU A 14 40.55 -27.86 6.88
C LEU A 14 39.17 -27.34 7.31
N TRP A 15 39.04 -26.04 7.62
CA TRP A 15 37.76 -25.42 7.95
C TRP A 15 36.80 -25.47 6.77
N GLU A 16 37.25 -25.18 5.55
CA GLU A 16 36.41 -25.26 4.35
C GLU A 16 35.79 -26.65 4.16
N ARG A 17 36.61 -27.70 4.28
CA ARG A 17 36.13 -29.09 4.21
C ARG A 17 35.21 -29.43 5.38
N GLY A 18 35.55 -28.98 6.57
CA GLY A 18 34.80 -29.24 7.79
C GLY A 18 33.43 -28.55 7.83
N PHE A 19 33.31 -27.34 7.29
CA PHE A 19 32.03 -26.63 7.15
C PHE A 19 31.09 -27.30 6.15
N SER A 20 31.63 -28.07 5.21
CA SER A 20 30.84 -28.81 4.21
C SER A 20 30.66 -30.29 4.57
N HIS A 21 31.07 -30.70 5.76
CA HIS A 21 31.03 -32.10 6.19
C HIS A 21 29.58 -32.59 6.37
N GLU A 22 29.26 -33.82 6.01
CA GLU A 22 27.89 -34.35 6.06
C GLU A 22 27.31 -34.40 7.49
N ASN A 23 28.15 -34.74 8.48
CA ASN A 23 27.76 -34.79 9.88
C ASN A 23 27.62 -33.39 10.52
N PRO A 24 26.42 -32.98 11.01
CA PRO A 24 26.17 -31.69 11.65
C PRO A 24 27.04 -31.42 12.89
N GLN A 25 27.34 -32.45 13.69
CA GLN A 25 28.16 -32.29 14.90
C GLN A 25 29.60 -31.90 14.54
N VAL A 26 30.14 -32.52 13.48
CA VAL A 26 31.47 -32.18 12.95
C VAL A 26 31.47 -30.74 12.46
N ARG A 27 30.46 -30.33 11.69
CA ARG A 27 30.32 -28.93 11.25
C ARG A 27 30.30 -27.97 12.44
N CYS A 28 29.52 -28.25 13.48
CA CYS A 28 29.46 -27.43 14.69
C CYS A 28 30.83 -27.32 15.39
N LEU A 29 31.54 -28.44 15.58
CA LEU A 29 32.86 -28.45 16.22
C LEU A 29 33.89 -27.67 15.39
N VAL A 30 33.87 -27.81 14.07
CA VAL A 30 34.75 -27.07 13.16
C VAL A 30 34.44 -25.58 13.20
N MET A 31 33.17 -25.17 13.12
CA MET A 31 32.76 -23.77 13.26
C MET A 31 33.19 -23.18 14.60
N GLN A 32 33.00 -23.93 15.68
CA GLN A 32 33.44 -23.53 17.00
C GLN A 32 34.97 -23.40 17.07
N SER A 33 35.73 -24.32 16.47
CA SER A 33 37.19 -24.23 16.41
C SER A 33 37.71 -22.96 15.72
N PHE A 34 36.94 -22.42 14.78
CA PHE A 34 37.26 -21.17 14.10
C PHE A 34 36.84 -19.95 14.93
N LEU A 35 35.61 -19.95 15.47
CA LEU A 35 35.03 -18.81 16.18
C LEU A 35 35.59 -18.61 17.59
N ASP A 36 36.03 -19.68 18.28
CA ASP A 36 36.63 -19.59 19.62
C ASP A 36 38.09 -19.09 19.58
N ILE A 37 38.68 -18.89 18.38
CA ILE A 37 40.00 -18.26 18.25
C ILE A 37 39.92 -16.79 18.71
N ALA A 38 40.87 -16.39 19.56
CA ALA A 38 41.01 -15.01 20.01
C ALA A 38 41.64 -14.13 18.91
N TRP A 39 40.90 -13.89 17.84
CA TRP A 39 41.34 -13.14 16.64
C TRP A 39 41.92 -11.75 16.96
N GLU A 40 41.47 -11.11 18.02
CA GLU A 40 41.99 -9.81 18.50
C GLU A 40 43.48 -9.81 18.84
N ARG A 41 44.06 -10.98 19.18
CA ARG A 41 45.50 -11.12 19.41
C ARG A 41 46.30 -11.03 18.11
N TYR A 42 45.65 -11.25 16.99
CA TYR A 42 46.26 -11.27 15.65
C TYR A 42 45.94 -9.95 14.94
N LYS A 43 46.83 -8.97 15.13
CA LYS A 43 46.62 -7.60 14.64
C LYS A 43 46.43 -7.52 13.11
N VAL A 44 46.85 -8.51 12.31
CA VAL A 44 46.71 -8.47 10.85
C VAL A 44 46.02 -9.71 10.29
N CYS A 45 44.77 -9.93 10.68
CA CYS A 45 43.95 -11.05 10.23
C CYS A 45 43.82 -11.15 8.69
N THR A 46 43.88 -10.03 7.97
CA THR A 46 43.80 -9.98 6.49
C THR A 46 45.01 -10.58 5.78
N HIS A 47 46.17 -10.65 6.42
CA HIS A 47 47.34 -11.35 5.89
C HIS A 47 47.35 -12.84 6.24
N ILE A 48 46.55 -13.23 7.24
CA ILE A 48 46.53 -14.57 7.81
C ILE A 48 45.44 -15.42 7.16
N ILE A 49 44.23 -14.87 6.99
CA ILE A 49 43.08 -15.58 6.45
C ILE A 49 42.79 -15.10 5.02
N PRO A 50 42.82 -15.98 4.02
CA PRO A 50 42.56 -15.60 2.64
C PRO A 50 41.15 -15.04 2.45
N ARG A 51 41.03 -13.96 1.68
CA ARG A 51 39.73 -13.35 1.38
C ARG A 51 38.75 -14.30 0.68
N GLY A 52 39.25 -15.20 -0.16
CA GLY A 52 38.43 -16.24 -0.81
C GLY A 52 37.75 -17.18 0.19
N PHE A 53 38.46 -17.55 1.28
CA PHE A 53 37.89 -18.33 2.37
C PHE A 53 36.77 -17.55 3.09
N VAL A 54 37.02 -16.27 3.38
CA VAL A 54 36.06 -15.39 4.07
C VAL A 54 34.79 -15.20 3.25
N LEU A 55 34.90 -14.93 1.94
CA LEU A 55 33.76 -14.62 1.08
C LEU A 55 32.99 -15.86 0.60
N GLY A 56 33.59 -17.04 0.62
CA GLY A 56 32.96 -18.29 0.17
C GLY A 56 32.67 -19.25 1.33
N PRO A 57 33.60 -20.17 1.65
CA PRO A 57 33.41 -21.21 2.65
C PRO A 57 32.84 -20.72 3.99
N LEU A 58 33.37 -19.63 4.55
CA LEU A 58 32.93 -19.12 5.85
C LEU A 58 31.48 -18.62 5.81
N ILE A 59 31.09 -17.86 4.78
CA ILE A 59 29.70 -17.37 4.65
C ILE A 59 28.71 -18.52 4.43
N ARG A 60 29.07 -19.52 3.62
CA ARG A 60 28.23 -20.71 3.44
C ARG A 60 28.08 -21.49 4.74
N GLY A 61 29.18 -21.67 5.49
CA GLY A 61 29.15 -22.28 6.81
C GLY A 61 28.23 -21.51 7.78
N LEU A 62 28.38 -20.18 7.86
CA LEU A 62 27.55 -19.31 8.72
C LEU A 62 26.07 -19.23 8.31
N ASN A 63 25.70 -19.71 7.13
CA ASN A 63 24.31 -19.83 6.70
C ASN A 63 23.64 -21.12 7.22
N ASP A 64 24.40 -22.12 7.66
CA ASP A 64 23.86 -23.38 8.17
C ASP A 64 23.17 -23.18 9.53
N VAL A 65 21.89 -23.57 9.59
CA VAL A 65 21.01 -23.44 10.76
C VAL A 65 21.55 -24.23 11.96
N VAL A 66 22.34 -25.29 11.74
CA VAL A 66 22.89 -26.12 12.83
C VAL A 66 23.79 -25.34 13.80
N HIS A 67 24.36 -24.22 13.36
CA HIS A 67 25.19 -23.36 14.20
C HIS A 67 24.38 -22.37 15.06
N HIS A 68 23.06 -22.29 14.87
CA HIS A 68 22.22 -21.23 15.43
C HIS A 68 21.17 -21.76 16.41
N LYS A 69 21.57 -22.64 17.33
CA LYS A 69 20.67 -23.32 18.29
C LYS A 69 19.81 -22.35 19.11
N ASP A 70 20.36 -21.19 19.47
CA ASP A 70 19.68 -20.22 20.34
C ASP A 70 18.89 -19.14 19.56
N PHE A 71 18.89 -19.20 18.23
CA PHE A 71 18.31 -18.15 17.40
C PHE A 71 16.78 -18.16 17.45
N GLY A 72 16.19 -17.03 17.83
CA GLY A 72 14.74 -16.84 17.90
C GLY A 72 14.09 -17.28 19.20
N ILE A 73 14.85 -17.91 20.12
CA ILE A 73 14.36 -18.27 21.45
C ILE A 73 14.02 -16.99 22.23
N GLY A 74 12.81 -16.92 22.79
CA GLY A 74 12.32 -15.73 23.50
C GLY A 74 12.18 -14.47 22.62
N GLY A 75 12.20 -14.61 21.28
CA GLY A 75 12.17 -13.48 20.36
C GLY A 75 13.52 -12.77 20.18
N ALA A 76 14.62 -13.34 20.67
CA ALA A 76 15.96 -12.82 20.45
C ALA A 76 16.52 -13.30 19.09
N TYR A 77 16.75 -12.38 18.15
CA TYR A 77 17.32 -12.69 16.83
C TYR A 77 18.85 -12.58 16.83
N SER A 78 19.48 -13.25 17.79
CA SER A 78 20.94 -13.34 17.93
C SER A 78 21.30 -14.74 18.43
N SER A 79 22.53 -15.17 18.20
CA SER A 79 23.09 -16.43 18.70
C SER A 79 24.56 -16.23 19.03
N LYS A 80 25.17 -17.13 19.80
CA LYS A 80 26.61 -17.08 20.10
C LYS A 80 27.43 -16.99 18.79
N THR A 81 27.12 -17.85 17.82
CA THR A 81 27.74 -17.88 16.49
C THR A 81 27.67 -16.51 15.78
N ILE A 82 26.52 -15.82 15.84
CA ILE A 82 26.39 -14.48 15.24
C ILE A 82 27.34 -13.48 15.92
N LYS A 83 27.42 -13.49 17.25
CA LYS A 83 28.27 -12.56 18.02
C LYS A 83 29.75 -12.82 17.78
N ASP A 84 30.16 -14.09 17.73
CA ASP A 84 31.55 -14.45 17.50
C ASP A 84 31.96 -14.15 16.04
N ALA A 85 31.06 -14.38 15.08
CA ALA A 85 31.28 -13.99 13.68
C ALA A 85 31.42 -12.46 13.55
N GLN A 86 30.55 -11.68 14.20
CA GLN A 86 30.67 -10.21 14.26
C GLN A 86 32.04 -9.77 14.83
N ARG A 87 32.51 -10.44 15.87
CA ARG A 87 33.82 -10.16 16.47
C ARG A 87 34.95 -10.41 15.47
N PHE A 88 34.92 -11.57 14.80
CA PHE A 88 35.89 -11.90 13.75
C PHE A 88 35.90 -10.85 12.64
N PHE A 89 34.74 -10.52 12.06
CA PHE A 89 34.65 -9.56 10.95
C PHE A 89 35.09 -8.16 11.36
N ARG A 90 34.75 -7.71 12.57
CA ARG A 90 35.25 -6.44 13.13
C ARG A 90 36.78 -6.42 13.23
N THR A 91 37.40 -7.51 13.70
CA THR A 91 38.86 -7.62 13.78
C THR A 91 39.48 -7.71 12.39
N TYR A 92 38.87 -8.47 11.48
CA TYR A 92 39.32 -8.62 10.09
C TYR A 92 39.35 -7.28 9.35
N THR A 93 38.39 -6.38 9.61
CA THR A 93 38.34 -5.07 8.97
C THR A 93 39.09 -3.96 9.69
N HIS A 94 39.63 -4.21 10.88
CA HIS A 94 40.17 -3.16 11.76
C HIS A 94 41.26 -2.32 11.10
N ASN A 95 42.15 -2.96 10.34
CA ASN A 95 43.27 -2.31 9.66
C ASN A 95 43.04 -2.08 8.15
N LEU A 96 41.82 -2.33 7.65
CA LEU A 96 41.51 -2.08 6.25
C LEU A 96 41.27 -0.59 6.02
N ALA A 97 41.86 -0.07 4.94
CA ALA A 97 41.53 1.25 4.41
C ALA A 97 40.05 1.32 4.03
N ARG A 98 39.49 2.53 3.98
CA ARG A 98 38.07 2.76 3.68
C ARG A 98 37.64 2.09 2.37
N CYS A 99 38.43 2.22 1.30
CA CYS A 99 38.12 1.62 0.00
C CYS A 99 38.09 0.08 0.04
N ASP A 100 39.07 -0.56 0.70
CA ASP A 100 39.10 -2.02 0.85
C ASP A 100 37.94 -2.54 1.71
N ARG A 101 37.54 -1.76 2.73
CA ARG A 101 36.40 -2.06 3.58
C ARG A 101 35.09 -2.00 2.79
N ILE A 102 34.88 -0.94 2.00
CA ILE A 102 33.70 -0.80 1.13
C ILE A 102 33.63 -2.00 0.18
N HIS A 103 34.74 -2.36 -0.45
CA HIS A 103 34.79 -3.49 -1.36
C HIS A 103 34.51 -4.83 -0.67
N LEU A 104 34.99 -5.03 0.56
CA LEU A 104 34.68 -6.23 1.36
C LEU A 104 33.20 -6.29 1.72
N VAL A 105 32.62 -5.19 2.23
CA VAL A 105 31.20 -5.09 2.58
C VAL A 105 30.32 -5.37 1.37
N TRP A 106 30.66 -4.77 0.22
CA TRP A 106 29.96 -5.04 -1.04
C TRP A 106 30.04 -6.52 -1.45
N SER A 107 31.22 -7.13 -1.34
CA SER A 107 31.42 -8.55 -1.67
C SER A 107 30.61 -9.46 -0.75
N LEU A 108 30.58 -9.17 0.55
CA LEU A 108 29.81 -9.92 1.55
C LEU A 108 28.31 -9.80 1.29
N ALA A 109 27.81 -8.57 1.15
CA ALA A 109 26.38 -8.33 0.88
C ALA A 109 25.94 -8.95 -0.46
N SER A 110 26.84 -9.01 -1.45
CA SER A 110 26.60 -9.67 -2.74
C SER A 110 26.38 -11.18 -2.62
N ALA A 111 26.80 -11.84 -1.54
CA ALA A 111 26.50 -13.25 -1.31
C ALA A 111 24.98 -13.52 -1.31
N ALA A 112 24.16 -12.57 -0.83
CA ALA A 112 22.70 -12.68 -0.85
C ALA A 112 22.06 -12.62 -2.26
N LYS A 113 22.84 -12.24 -3.29
CA LYS A 113 22.43 -12.35 -4.69
C LYS A 113 22.55 -13.79 -5.18
N GLN A 114 23.61 -14.49 -4.77
CA GLN A 114 24.00 -15.79 -5.30
C GLN A 114 23.39 -16.97 -4.52
N ASP A 115 23.37 -16.88 -3.18
CA ASP A 115 22.98 -17.98 -2.31
C ASP A 115 21.61 -17.74 -1.66
N SER A 116 20.88 -18.82 -1.37
CA SER A 116 19.66 -18.75 -0.57
C SER A 116 19.99 -18.76 0.92
N PHE A 117 19.57 -17.72 1.65
CA PHE A 117 19.79 -17.62 3.09
C PHE A 117 18.57 -18.02 3.91
N GLY A 118 18.80 -18.82 4.96
CA GLY A 118 17.80 -19.05 5.99
C GLY A 118 17.67 -17.83 6.92
N ARG A 119 16.69 -17.86 7.84
CA ARG A 119 16.45 -16.74 8.78
C ARG A 119 17.68 -16.37 9.59
N ALA A 120 18.32 -17.37 10.20
CA ALA A 120 19.51 -17.18 11.03
C ALA A 120 20.69 -16.75 10.17
N GLY A 121 20.95 -17.44 9.05
CA GLY A 121 22.01 -17.11 8.11
C GLY A 121 21.94 -15.69 7.55
N LEU A 122 20.76 -15.22 7.13
CA LEU A 122 20.58 -13.84 6.63
C LEU A 122 20.86 -12.81 7.73
N MET A 123 20.43 -13.07 8.97
CA MET A 123 20.73 -12.20 10.11
C MET A 123 22.23 -12.22 10.44
N THR A 124 22.89 -13.39 10.36
CA THR A 124 24.34 -13.53 10.51
C THR A 124 25.06 -12.70 9.47
N LEU A 125 24.68 -12.81 8.19
CA LEU A 125 25.27 -12.05 7.10
C LEU A 125 25.11 -10.53 7.34
N ALA A 126 23.89 -10.06 7.58
CA ALA A 126 23.64 -8.64 7.84
C ALA A 126 24.44 -8.13 9.06
N SER A 127 24.54 -8.94 10.11
CA SER A 127 25.33 -8.66 11.32
C SER A 127 26.83 -8.58 11.02
N CYS A 128 27.37 -9.48 10.20
CA CYS A 128 28.77 -9.47 9.79
C CYS A 128 29.08 -8.24 8.95
N VAL A 129 28.25 -7.94 7.95
CA VAL A 129 28.36 -6.74 7.10
C VAL A 129 28.37 -5.46 7.96
N ALA A 130 27.48 -5.36 8.95
CA ALA A 130 27.44 -4.22 9.88
C ALA A 130 28.62 -4.15 10.87
N SER A 131 29.19 -5.29 11.25
CA SER A 131 30.36 -5.30 12.14
C SER A 131 31.62 -4.75 11.46
N CYS A 132 31.70 -4.86 10.13
CA CYS A 132 32.78 -4.29 9.33
C CYS A 132 32.85 -2.75 9.39
N THR A 133 31.79 -2.06 9.83
CA THR A 133 31.73 -0.58 9.82
C THR A 133 32.11 0.07 11.16
N ARG A 134 32.18 -0.68 12.26
CA ARG A 134 32.39 -0.12 13.61
C ARG A 134 33.88 0.09 13.93
N GLN A 135 34.41 1.29 13.71
CA GLN A 135 35.72 1.70 14.24
C GLN A 135 35.60 2.25 15.67
N SER A 136 36.69 2.13 16.44
CA SER A 136 36.95 3.02 17.58
C SER A 136 37.50 4.33 17.02
N GLU A 137 37.00 5.47 17.50
CA GLU A 137 37.23 6.85 17.02
C GLU A 137 38.70 7.35 17.07
N THR A 138 39.71 6.49 17.11
CA THR A 138 41.08 6.87 17.49
C THR A 138 42.09 6.98 16.35
N ASN A 139 41.77 6.64 15.09
CA ASN A 139 42.78 6.62 14.02
C ASN A 139 42.28 7.22 12.69
N ASP A 140 41.82 8.47 12.70
CA ASP A 140 41.72 9.32 11.50
C ASP A 140 43.00 10.18 11.35
N VAL A 141 44.16 9.53 11.43
CA VAL A 141 45.40 10.11 10.91
C VAL A 141 45.78 9.28 9.69
N PRO A 142 46.01 9.90 8.51
CA PRO A 142 46.56 9.18 7.37
C PRO A 142 47.93 8.67 7.79
N CYS A 143 48.03 7.36 8.03
CA CYS A 143 49.29 6.74 8.41
C CYS A 143 50.21 6.80 7.19
N ALA A 144 51.02 7.85 7.12
CA ALA A 144 52.17 7.96 6.25
C ALA A 144 53.22 6.96 6.72
N ILE A 145 53.02 5.68 6.39
CA ILE A 145 54.09 4.70 6.37
C ILE A 145 54.28 4.29 4.91
N SER A 146 55.08 5.10 4.24
CA SER A 146 55.91 4.67 3.11
C SER A 146 56.74 3.46 3.57
N GLY A 147 56.55 2.30 2.95
CA GLY A 147 57.39 1.14 3.24
C GLY A 147 56.86 -0.20 2.75
N LYS A 148 57.21 -0.53 1.51
CA LYS A 148 57.04 -1.82 0.82
C LYS A 148 55.63 -2.15 0.33
N ALA A 149 55.45 -1.96 -0.98
CA ALA A 149 54.39 -2.58 -1.76
C ALA A 149 54.27 -4.06 -1.39
N VAL A 150 53.12 -4.40 -0.81
CA VAL A 150 52.68 -5.78 -0.64
C VAL A 150 52.69 -6.42 -2.02
N THR A 151 53.45 -7.50 -2.15
CA THR A 151 53.40 -8.39 -3.30
C THR A 151 51.94 -8.73 -3.59
N LYS A 152 51.47 -8.24 -4.73
CA LYS A 152 50.17 -8.57 -5.33
C LYS A 152 49.97 -10.08 -5.25
N CYS A 153 48.98 -10.52 -4.48
CA CYS A 153 48.35 -11.81 -4.74
C CYS A 153 47.57 -11.68 -6.04
N ASP A 154 47.74 -12.65 -6.94
CA ASP A 154 47.16 -12.68 -8.27
C ASP A 154 45.64 -12.50 -8.27
N GLY A 155 45.18 -11.68 -9.24
CA GLY A 155 43.86 -11.83 -9.85
C GLY A 155 42.68 -11.06 -9.24
N CYS A 156 42.81 -9.76 -8.99
CA CYS A 156 41.77 -8.74 -9.23
C CYS A 156 42.27 -7.40 -8.70
N VAL A 157 42.54 -6.44 -9.60
CA VAL A 157 42.49 -5.02 -9.21
C VAL A 157 41.07 -4.80 -8.65
N PRO A 158 40.89 -4.31 -7.41
CA PRO A 158 39.56 -4.01 -6.92
C PRO A 158 38.95 -2.99 -7.87
N THR A 159 37.95 -3.39 -8.64
CA THR A 159 37.10 -2.43 -9.35
C THR A 159 36.54 -1.50 -8.29
N GLU A 160 36.75 -0.21 -8.46
CA GLU A 160 36.27 0.79 -7.51
C GLU A 160 34.76 0.61 -7.34
N VAL A 161 34.34 0.24 -6.13
CA VAL A 161 32.93 0.01 -5.83
C VAL A 161 32.29 1.37 -5.64
N ARG A 162 31.39 1.74 -6.54
CA ARG A 162 30.67 3.01 -6.42
C ARG A 162 29.70 2.93 -5.25
N PRO A 163 29.41 4.05 -4.55
CA PRO A 163 28.41 4.10 -3.50
C PRO A 163 27.04 3.55 -3.92
N THR A 164 26.67 3.73 -5.18
CA THR A 164 25.44 3.18 -5.79
C THR A 164 25.42 1.65 -5.80
N ASP A 165 26.54 1.03 -6.16
CA ASP A 165 26.65 -0.44 -6.26
C ASP A 165 26.59 -1.07 -4.84
N LEU A 166 27.07 -0.35 -3.82
CA LEU A 166 26.93 -0.72 -2.41
C LEU A 166 25.48 -0.59 -1.92
N LEU A 167 24.78 0.48 -2.28
CA LEU A 167 23.38 0.66 -1.91
C LEU A 167 22.48 -0.44 -2.50
N ASP A 168 22.75 -0.86 -3.74
CA ASP A 168 22.02 -1.93 -4.42
C ASP A 168 22.14 -3.29 -3.72
N VAL A 169 23.31 -3.64 -3.20
CA VAL A 169 23.48 -4.91 -2.46
C VAL A 169 22.86 -4.85 -1.07
N LEU A 170 22.87 -3.69 -0.42
CA LEU A 170 22.19 -3.46 0.86
C LEU A 170 20.67 -3.50 0.71
N TRP A 171 20.15 -2.97 -0.40
CA TRP A 171 18.75 -3.10 -0.78
C TRP A 171 18.33 -4.58 -0.83
N ILE A 172 19.11 -5.43 -1.49
CA ILE A 172 18.81 -6.87 -1.65
C ILE A 172 18.74 -7.58 -0.30
N LEU A 173 19.62 -7.26 0.66
CA LEU A 173 19.54 -7.82 2.01
C LEU A 173 18.21 -7.49 2.69
N SER A 174 17.75 -6.24 2.57
CA SER A 174 16.45 -5.83 3.10
C SER A 174 15.29 -6.54 2.39
N GLU A 175 15.38 -6.68 1.07
CA GLU A 175 14.36 -7.35 0.26
C GLU A 175 14.24 -8.84 0.60
N ARG A 176 15.37 -9.55 0.75
CA ARG A 176 15.39 -10.97 1.16
C ARG A 176 14.73 -11.20 2.52
N SER A 177 14.83 -10.23 3.43
CA SER A 177 14.18 -10.35 4.75
C SER A 177 12.65 -10.42 4.68
N LYS A 178 12.03 -9.90 3.60
CA LYS A 178 10.57 -9.89 3.41
C LYS A 178 9.99 -11.28 3.17
N GLN A 179 10.80 -12.26 2.78
CA GLN A 179 10.40 -13.66 2.70
C GLN A 179 10.00 -14.24 4.07
N HIS A 180 10.33 -13.54 5.17
CA HIS A 180 10.00 -13.94 6.52
C HIS A 180 8.98 -12.99 7.16
N PHE A 181 7.78 -13.51 7.48
CA PHE A 181 6.65 -12.68 7.91
C PHE A 181 6.84 -11.95 9.26
N ASN A 182 7.77 -12.39 10.12
CA ASN A 182 7.96 -11.83 11.46
C ASN A 182 8.50 -10.38 11.43
N PRO A 183 7.74 -9.37 11.90
CA PRO A 183 8.15 -7.97 11.83
C PRO A 183 9.37 -7.64 12.71
N LYS A 184 9.47 -8.23 13.92
CA LYS A 184 10.60 -7.97 14.83
C LYS A 184 11.92 -8.48 14.24
N TYR A 185 11.88 -9.60 13.53
CA TYR A 185 13.03 -10.12 12.80
C TYR A 185 13.44 -9.18 11.66
N ARG A 186 12.48 -8.76 10.82
CA ARG A 186 12.73 -7.83 9.70
C ARG A 186 13.34 -6.52 10.19
N LEU A 187 12.86 -5.98 11.31
CA LEU A 187 13.44 -4.80 11.95
C LEU A 187 14.93 -5.00 12.26
N LYS A 188 15.32 -6.14 12.85
CA LYS A 188 16.72 -6.40 13.18
C LYS A 188 17.63 -6.48 11.96
N VAL A 189 17.16 -7.03 10.85
CA VAL A 189 17.93 -7.02 9.59
C VAL A 189 18.06 -5.59 9.06
N CYS A 190 16.97 -4.82 9.01
CA CYS A 190 16.98 -3.42 8.56
C CYS A 190 17.85 -2.52 9.44
N GLU A 191 17.89 -2.73 10.77
CA GLU A 191 18.82 -2.04 11.68
C GLU A 191 20.28 -2.21 11.24
N GLN A 192 20.69 -3.44 10.90
CA GLN A 192 22.06 -3.70 10.42
C GLN A 192 22.31 -3.03 9.07
N VAL A 193 21.36 -3.12 8.14
CA VAL A 193 21.48 -2.54 6.80
C VAL A 193 21.59 -1.02 6.85
N ILE A 194 20.73 -0.35 7.62
CA ILE A 194 20.78 1.11 7.81
C ILE A 194 22.08 1.52 8.51
N GLN A 195 22.55 0.76 9.51
CA GLN A 195 23.83 1.04 10.14
C GLN A 195 24.98 1.04 9.11
N VAL A 196 24.99 0.08 8.18
CA VAL A 196 26.01 0.04 7.12
C VAL A 196 25.89 1.22 6.18
N ALA A 197 24.68 1.50 5.70
CA ALA A 197 24.43 2.61 4.77
C ALA A 197 24.89 3.95 5.35
N THR A 198 24.46 4.27 6.58
CA THR A 198 24.81 5.53 7.26
C THR A 198 26.29 5.68 7.61
N SER A 199 27.04 4.57 7.73
CA SER A 199 28.47 4.59 8.05
C SER A 199 29.38 4.69 6.82
N LEU A 200 28.96 4.15 5.67
CA LEU A 200 29.84 4.01 4.50
C LEU A 200 29.44 4.85 3.30
N ILE A 201 28.17 5.25 3.21
CA ILE A 201 27.61 5.95 2.05
C ILE A 201 27.27 7.37 2.47
N ASN A 202 27.81 8.38 1.78
CA ASN A 202 27.25 9.72 1.86
C ASN A 202 26.00 9.79 0.99
N ALA A 203 24.87 10.19 1.57
CA ALA A 203 23.60 10.26 0.87
C ALA A 203 23.61 11.29 -0.28
N THR A 204 24.48 12.31 -0.24
CA THR A 204 24.60 13.34 -1.29
C THR A 204 25.22 12.82 -2.59
N GLU A 205 26.04 11.77 -2.50
CA GLU A 205 26.74 11.11 -3.62
C GLU A 205 25.82 10.18 -4.43
N ILE A 206 24.66 9.80 -3.89
CA ILE A 206 23.71 8.89 -4.51
C ILE A 206 22.70 9.67 -5.37
N PRO A 207 22.39 9.22 -6.60
CA PRO A 207 21.28 9.76 -7.37
C PRO A 207 19.97 9.67 -6.59
N LEU A 208 19.21 10.77 -6.52
CA LEU A 208 18.01 10.88 -5.68
C LEU A 208 17.05 9.71 -5.88
N ASN A 209 16.77 9.31 -7.13
CA ASN A 209 15.85 8.21 -7.43
C ASN A 209 16.31 6.87 -6.81
N GLN A 210 17.60 6.53 -6.86
CA GLN A 210 18.12 5.31 -6.24
C GLN A 210 17.98 5.34 -4.71
N LEU A 211 18.21 6.50 -4.10
CA LEU A 211 18.02 6.69 -2.68
C LEU A 211 16.55 6.56 -2.26
N LEU A 212 15.63 7.18 -3.02
CA LEU A 212 14.19 7.05 -2.82
C LEU A 212 13.73 5.59 -2.92
N HIS A 213 14.26 4.84 -3.89
CA HIS A 213 14.01 3.41 -4.03
C HIS A 213 14.48 2.61 -2.81
N PHE A 214 15.71 2.87 -2.33
CA PHE A 214 16.24 2.20 -1.15
C PHE A 214 15.36 2.44 0.09
N ILE A 215 15.00 3.70 0.38
CA ILE A 215 14.13 4.03 1.53
C ILE A 215 12.75 3.37 1.40
N ALA A 216 12.19 3.30 0.19
CA ALA A 216 10.89 2.68 -0.05
C ALA A 216 10.86 1.19 0.35
N THR A 217 12.01 0.52 0.32
CA THR A 217 12.11 -0.93 0.56
C THR A 217 12.12 -1.31 2.02
N ILE A 218 12.48 -0.35 2.88
CA ILE A 218 12.38 -0.49 4.33
C ILE A 218 10.90 -0.43 4.70
N PRO A 219 10.39 -1.38 5.49
CA PRO A 219 9.00 -1.35 5.96
C PRO A 219 8.66 -0.02 6.62
N ARG A 220 7.51 0.55 6.23
CA ARG A 220 7.04 1.87 6.68
C ARG A 220 7.01 1.96 8.20
N GLU A 221 6.58 0.88 8.88
CA GLU A 221 6.53 0.82 10.35
C GLU A 221 7.87 1.15 11.03
N PHE A 222 9.02 1.00 10.34
CA PHE A 222 10.33 1.23 10.92
C PHE A 222 10.85 2.66 10.73
N THR A 223 10.34 3.39 9.73
CA THR A 223 10.79 4.75 9.39
C THR A 223 9.74 5.83 9.69
N ASP A 224 8.46 5.45 9.82
CA ASP A 224 7.39 6.39 10.14
C ASP A 224 7.59 7.04 11.52
N TYR A 225 6.66 7.90 11.96
CA TYR A 225 6.83 8.80 13.11
C TYR A 225 7.39 8.16 14.41
N ILE A 226 7.00 6.92 14.72
CA ILE A 226 7.43 6.17 15.94
C ILE A 226 8.44 5.07 15.58
N GLY A 227 8.83 5.01 14.31
CA GLY A 227 9.71 3.99 13.77
C GLY A 227 11.11 4.10 14.41
N PRO A 228 11.68 2.99 14.91
CA PRO A 228 12.99 3.00 15.56
C PRO A 228 14.14 3.42 14.63
N LEU A 229 13.97 3.37 13.31
CA LEU A 229 14.99 3.75 12.33
C LEU A 229 14.84 5.21 11.86
N ARG A 230 13.76 5.91 12.21
CA ARG A 230 13.45 7.26 11.72
C ARG A 230 14.61 8.23 11.98
N VAL A 231 15.01 8.38 13.24
CA VAL A 231 16.06 9.34 13.65
C VAL A 231 17.40 9.02 12.98
N VAL A 232 17.71 7.74 12.79
CA VAL A 232 18.96 7.32 12.14
C VAL A 232 18.96 7.72 10.67
N VAL A 233 17.83 7.52 9.97
CA VAL A 233 17.67 7.93 8.57
C VAL A 233 17.68 9.44 8.43
N GLN A 234 16.98 10.19 9.30
CA GLN A 234 17.01 11.65 9.28
C GLN A 234 18.43 12.18 9.44
N LYS A 235 19.17 11.69 10.45
CA LYS A 235 20.58 12.07 10.66
C LYS A 235 21.46 11.79 9.44
N TRP A 236 21.21 10.70 8.72
CA TRP A 236 21.95 10.36 7.50
C TRP A 236 21.69 11.38 6.38
N PHE A 237 20.46 11.83 6.21
CA PHE A 237 20.10 12.83 5.19
C PHE A 237 20.58 14.24 5.54
N PHE A 238 20.77 14.54 6.83
CA PHE A 238 21.25 15.84 7.33
C PHE A 238 22.77 15.92 7.56
N GLN A 239 23.55 14.92 7.16
CA GLN A 239 25.01 14.99 7.27
C GLN A 239 25.51 16.19 6.45
N LYS A 240 25.86 17.28 7.13
CA LYS A 240 26.44 18.48 6.51
C LYS A 240 27.86 18.15 6.09
N GLU A 241 28.14 18.15 4.80
CA GLU A 241 29.50 18.44 4.35
C GLU A 241 29.72 19.95 4.51
N GLU A 242 30.83 20.35 5.14
CA GLU A 242 31.19 21.74 5.44
C GLU A 242 31.46 22.61 4.18
N CYS A 243 31.13 22.13 2.98
CA CYS A 243 31.42 22.81 1.73
C CYS A 243 30.14 23.08 0.92
N SER A 244 29.82 24.37 0.83
CA SER A 244 28.81 25.04 -0.01
C SER A 244 27.36 25.14 0.54
N PRO A 245 26.84 26.37 0.73
CA PRO A 245 25.44 26.61 1.05
C PRO A 245 24.61 26.53 -0.24
N GLY A 246 24.23 25.31 -0.67
CA GLY A 246 23.38 25.15 -1.86
C GLY A 246 23.00 23.70 -2.22
N ASP A 247 23.93 22.76 -2.07
CA ASP A 247 23.79 21.39 -2.60
C ASP A 247 23.41 20.35 -1.53
N THR A 248 22.45 20.68 -0.67
CA THR A 248 21.94 19.70 0.30
C THR A 248 21.02 18.67 -0.37
N LEU A 249 20.99 17.44 0.14
CA LEU A 249 20.02 16.44 -0.33
C LEU A 249 18.57 16.91 -0.15
N LEU A 250 18.31 17.75 0.86
CA LEU A 250 17.02 18.36 1.09
C LEU A 250 16.64 19.38 0.00
N SER A 251 17.57 20.18 -0.53
CA SER A 251 17.27 21.03 -1.69
C SER A 251 16.93 20.19 -2.92
N LYS A 252 17.66 19.09 -3.18
CA LYS A 252 17.29 18.14 -4.26
C LYS A 252 15.89 17.54 -4.08
N LEU A 253 15.48 17.25 -2.84
CA LEU A 253 14.12 16.76 -2.54
C LEU A 253 13.05 17.84 -2.74
N ILE A 254 13.34 19.10 -2.43
CA ILE A 254 12.42 20.24 -2.64
C ILE A 254 12.30 20.54 -4.14
N ASP A 255 13.42 20.57 -4.87
CA ASP A 255 13.48 20.86 -6.30
C ASP A 255 12.94 19.70 -7.17
N PHE A 256 12.75 18.51 -6.59
CA PHE A 256 12.15 17.36 -7.25
C PHE A 256 10.82 17.73 -7.93
N SER A 257 9.95 18.50 -7.28
CA SER A 257 8.64 18.83 -7.85
C SER A 257 8.76 19.59 -9.19
N ALA A 258 9.69 20.56 -9.26
CA ALA A 258 9.94 21.33 -10.47
C ALA A 258 10.63 20.49 -11.56
N THR A 259 11.64 19.70 -11.18
CA THR A 259 12.37 18.84 -12.12
C THR A 259 11.48 17.73 -12.69
N PHE A 260 10.68 17.07 -11.85
CA PHE A 260 9.77 16.00 -12.24
C PHE A 260 8.77 16.47 -13.30
N VAL A 261 8.15 17.62 -13.09
CA VAL A 261 7.16 18.23 -14.01
C VAL A 261 7.81 18.71 -15.31
N SER A 262 9.01 19.28 -15.24
CA SER A 262 9.72 19.85 -16.41
C SER A 262 10.52 18.83 -17.23
N GLN A 263 10.73 17.62 -16.72
CA GLN A 263 11.52 16.58 -17.40
C GLN A 263 10.85 16.14 -18.70
N LYS A 264 11.42 16.59 -19.84
CA LYS A 264 11.02 16.19 -21.19
C LYS A 264 11.52 14.77 -21.49
N ARG A 265 10.70 13.98 -22.17
CA ARG A 265 11.11 12.68 -22.74
C ARG A 265 12.17 12.97 -23.83
N ASN A 266 13.21 12.15 -23.91
CA ASN A 266 14.28 12.29 -24.91
C ASN A 266 13.79 12.02 -26.35
N GLU A 267 12.57 11.52 -26.53
CA GLU A 267 11.95 11.20 -27.81
C GLU A 267 10.72 12.10 -27.98
N GLY A 268 10.68 12.89 -29.07
CA GLY A 268 9.80 14.05 -29.28
C GLY A 268 8.28 13.80 -29.42
N SER A 269 7.70 12.85 -28.68
CA SER A 269 6.26 12.70 -28.53
C SER A 269 5.82 13.06 -27.11
N ASN A 270 4.85 13.97 -26.98
CA ASN A 270 4.24 14.35 -25.69
C ASN A 270 3.22 13.30 -25.18
N VAL A 271 3.03 12.20 -25.92
CA VAL A 271 2.06 11.15 -25.63
C VAL A 271 2.60 10.17 -24.59
N PHE A 272 1.71 9.67 -23.75
CA PHE A 272 1.97 8.75 -22.64
C PHE A 272 0.76 7.81 -22.40
N ASP A 273 1.01 6.70 -21.71
CA ASP A 273 0.00 5.71 -21.34
C ASP A 273 -0.03 5.42 -19.82
N ASP A 274 -0.81 4.43 -19.42
CA ASP A 274 -0.97 4.03 -18.02
C ASP A 274 0.34 3.52 -17.39
N GLU A 275 1.24 2.88 -18.16
CA GLU A 275 2.51 2.38 -17.62
C GLU A 275 3.44 3.54 -17.27
N ASP A 276 3.46 4.57 -18.12
CA ASP A 276 4.17 5.82 -17.85
C ASP A 276 3.62 6.50 -16.58
N VAL A 277 2.29 6.58 -16.45
CA VAL A 277 1.61 7.19 -15.30
C VAL A 277 1.82 6.39 -14.01
N ASP A 278 1.75 5.06 -14.05
CA ASP A 278 2.03 4.18 -12.91
C ASP A 278 3.48 4.35 -12.42
N ALA A 279 4.43 4.48 -13.35
CA ALA A 279 5.83 4.73 -13.01
C ALA A 279 6.01 6.09 -12.33
N TRP A 280 5.40 7.14 -12.88
CA TRP A 280 5.38 8.50 -12.31
C TRP A 280 4.73 8.54 -10.92
N GLU A 281 3.60 7.87 -10.74
CA GLU A 281 2.90 7.77 -9.46
C GLU A 281 3.77 7.03 -8.43
N ALA A 282 4.39 5.92 -8.82
CA ALA A 282 5.29 5.19 -7.94
C ALA A 282 6.50 6.02 -7.52
N GLU A 283 7.06 6.82 -8.43
CA GLU A 283 8.18 7.73 -8.14
C GLU A 283 7.77 8.85 -7.18
N ALA A 284 6.67 9.54 -7.47
CA ALA A 284 6.15 10.63 -6.65
C ALA A 284 5.73 10.15 -5.25
N ARG A 285 5.15 8.95 -5.10
CA ARG A 285 4.89 8.36 -3.77
C ARG A 285 6.17 8.10 -2.97
N ARG A 286 7.25 7.63 -3.62
CA ARG A 286 8.54 7.43 -2.94
C ARG A 286 9.13 8.77 -2.50
N TRP A 287 9.02 9.78 -3.35
CA TRP A 287 9.40 11.15 -3.04
C TRP A 287 8.61 11.70 -1.84
N ALA A 288 7.28 11.71 -1.89
CA ALA A 288 6.43 12.27 -0.84
C ALA A 288 6.70 11.63 0.53
N ARG A 289 6.83 10.29 0.56
CA ARG A 289 7.22 9.54 1.76
C ARG A 289 8.57 10.00 2.31
N THR A 290 9.58 10.12 1.45
CA THR A 290 10.96 10.45 1.88
C THR A 290 11.09 11.91 2.27
N LEU A 291 10.46 12.81 1.51
CA LEU A 291 10.39 14.24 1.82
C LEU A 291 9.81 14.43 3.22
N LEU A 292 8.61 13.93 3.48
CA LEU A 292 7.97 14.12 4.77
C LEU A 292 8.69 13.35 5.91
N LEU A 293 9.49 12.32 5.60
CA LEU A 293 10.34 11.61 6.56
C LEU A 293 11.48 12.50 7.06
N VAL A 294 12.09 13.26 6.14
CA VAL A 294 13.31 14.04 6.39
C VAL A 294 12.99 15.47 6.79
N THR A 295 11.92 16.07 6.28
CA THR A 295 11.56 17.45 6.58
C THR A 295 10.95 17.60 7.97
N GLU A 296 11.58 18.41 8.82
CA GLU A 296 11.07 18.80 10.15
C GLU A 296 10.66 20.28 10.23
N GLU A 297 11.21 21.12 9.35
CA GLU A 297 10.97 22.57 9.36
C GLU A 297 9.88 22.98 8.35
N GLU A 298 8.93 23.79 8.82
CA GLU A 298 7.82 24.36 8.05
C GLU A 298 8.30 25.17 6.82
N GLU A 299 9.43 25.87 6.94
CA GLU A 299 9.98 26.72 5.88
C GLU A 299 10.37 25.94 4.61
N HIS A 300 10.80 24.69 4.76
CA HIS A 300 11.13 23.84 3.63
C HIS A 300 9.90 23.41 2.84
N LEU A 301 8.78 23.17 3.53
CA LEU A 301 7.51 22.80 2.90
C LEU A 301 6.85 24.01 2.22
N LYS A 302 7.04 25.22 2.75
CA LYS A 302 6.60 26.48 2.10
C LYS A 302 7.13 26.63 0.67
N ARG A 303 8.35 26.14 0.37
CA ARG A 303 8.89 26.21 -1.00
C ARG A 303 8.11 25.31 -1.97
N ILE A 304 7.70 24.14 -1.51
CA ILE A 304 6.85 23.22 -2.30
C ILE A 304 5.48 23.84 -2.51
N PHE A 305 4.89 24.44 -1.47
CA PHE A 305 3.61 25.12 -1.56
C PHE A 305 3.63 26.27 -2.56
N ARG A 306 4.68 27.11 -2.53
CA ARG A 306 4.89 28.17 -3.54
C ARG A 306 5.03 27.61 -4.96
N PHE A 307 5.69 26.46 -5.13
CA PHE A 307 5.73 25.78 -6.42
C PHE A 307 4.34 25.33 -6.87
N LEU A 308 3.56 24.74 -5.96
CA LEU A 308 2.19 24.29 -6.25
C LEU A 308 1.30 25.46 -6.66
N GLU A 309 1.38 26.58 -5.94
CA GLU A 309 0.70 27.83 -6.27
C GLU A 309 1.13 28.35 -7.65
N ALA A 310 2.44 28.54 -7.87
CA ALA A 310 2.98 29.10 -9.10
C ALA A 310 2.67 28.26 -10.35
N TYR A 311 2.64 26.93 -10.22
CA TYR A 311 2.22 26.06 -11.32
C TYR A 311 0.70 26.00 -11.45
N GLY A 312 -0.03 25.91 -10.33
CA GLY A 312 -1.49 25.84 -10.33
C GLY A 312 -2.15 27.05 -10.98
N TYR A 313 -1.60 28.26 -10.81
CA TYR A 313 -2.08 29.45 -11.54
C TYR A 313 -1.90 29.37 -13.06
N LYS A 314 -0.92 28.59 -13.55
CA LYS A 314 -0.67 28.43 -14.99
C LYS A 314 -1.59 27.39 -15.63
N LEU A 315 -2.32 26.59 -14.85
CA LEU A 315 -3.21 25.56 -15.39
C LEU A 315 -4.33 26.16 -16.23
N SER A 316 -4.85 27.34 -15.86
CA SER A 316 -5.92 28.02 -16.62
C SER A 316 -5.46 28.52 -18.00
N GLU A 317 -4.16 28.72 -18.19
CA GLU A 317 -3.56 29.17 -19.45
C GLU A 317 -3.21 28.01 -20.39
N GLN A 318 -3.22 26.77 -19.88
CA GLN A 318 -2.84 25.59 -20.65
C GLN A 318 -4.05 24.98 -21.36
N CYS A 319 -3.91 24.76 -22.67
CA CYS A 319 -4.88 23.97 -23.43
C CYS A 319 -4.66 22.48 -23.16
N PRO A 320 -5.70 21.67 -22.89
CA PRO A 320 -5.56 20.23 -22.74
C PRO A 320 -5.23 19.57 -24.09
N SER A 321 -3.95 19.57 -24.46
CA SER A 321 -3.39 19.02 -25.70
C SER A 321 -3.01 17.53 -25.60
N GLY A 322 -3.21 16.89 -24.45
CA GLY A 322 -2.65 15.57 -24.16
C GLY A 322 -1.18 15.63 -23.71
N ASP A 323 -0.71 16.78 -23.22
CA ASP A 323 0.63 16.93 -22.65
C ASP A 323 0.74 16.25 -21.27
N PHE A 324 1.89 15.66 -20.97
CA PHE A 324 2.13 14.96 -19.70
C PHE A 324 2.34 15.89 -18.49
N ILE A 325 2.65 17.17 -18.72
CA ILE A 325 3.07 18.12 -17.67
C ILE A 325 1.97 18.34 -16.60
N PRO A 326 0.69 18.61 -16.97
CA PRO A 326 -0.39 18.73 -15.99
C PRO A 326 -0.62 17.47 -15.16
N ILE A 327 -0.44 16.29 -15.75
CA ILE A 327 -0.64 15.02 -15.04
C ILE A 327 0.44 14.79 -14.02
N LYS A 328 1.70 15.05 -14.36
CA LYS A 328 2.80 15.00 -13.39
C LYS A 328 2.58 15.96 -12.22
N PHE A 329 2.02 17.14 -12.48
CA PHE A 329 1.61 18.06 -11.41
C PHE A 329 0.51 17.46 -10.52
N PHE A 330 -0.56 16.91 -11.10
CA PHE A 330 -1.62 16.25 -10.32
C PHE A 330 -1.09 15.06 -9.51
N ILE A 331 -0.17 14.27 -10.07
CA ILE A 331 0.49 13.16 -9.37
C ILE A 331 1.25 13.63 -8.13
N ILE A 332 1.94 14.78 -8.20
CA ILE A 332 2.62 15.37 -7.03
C ILE A 332 1.60 15.72 -5.95
N VAL A 333 0.54 16.45 -6.31
CA VAL A 333 -0.51 16.88 -5.36
C VAL A 333 -1.15 15.66 -4.70
N LEU A 334 -1.56 14.67 -5.49
CA LEU A 334 -2.15 13.42 -5.02
C LEU A 334 -1.20 12.65 -4.09
N SER A 335 0.05 12.46 -4.50
CA SER A 335 1.03 11.72 -3.70
C SER A 335 1.30 12.39 -2.35
N PHE A 336 1.24 13.73 -2.31
CA PHE A 336 1.42 14.50 -1.09
C PHE A 336 0.21 14.38 -0.16
N ILE A 337 -1.02 14.53 -0.68
CA ILE A 337 -2.27 14.31 0.06
C ILE A 337 -2.31 12.88 0.63
N GLU A 338 -2.07 11.87 -0.21
CA GLU A 338 -2.10 10.46 0.21
C GLU A 338 -1.13 10.17 1.37
N GLU A 339 0.08 10.74 1.33
CA GLU A 339 1.06 10.52 2.40
C GLU A 339 0.71 11.29 3.69
N LEU A 340 0.10 12.48 3.60
CA LEU A 340 -0.40 13.21 4.76
C LEU A 340 -1.60 12.51 5.42
N GLU A 341 -2.57 12.02 4.64
CA GLU A 341 -3.70 11.24 5.18
C GLU A 341 -3.22 9.99 5.90
N LEU A 342 -2.24 9.28 5.35
CA LEU A 342 -1.65 8.10 5.98
C LEU A 342 -1.02 8.43 7.34
N ARG A 343 -0.39 9.60 7.48
CA ARG A 343 0.14 10.09 8.76
C ARG A 343 -0.97 10.38 9.75
N GLN A 344 -2.02 11.07 9.32
CA GLN A 344 -3.16 11.42 10.16
C GLN A 344 -3.88 10.17 10.69
N ARG A 345 -4.20 9.20 9.82
CA ARG A 345 -4.90 7.96 10.22
C ARG A 345 -4.11 7.16 11.28
N LYS A 346 -2.78 7.14 11.18
CA LYS A 346 -1.93 6.47 12.18
C LYS A 346 -1.88 7.19 13.51
N LEU A 347 -2.00 8.53 13.51
CA LEU A 347 -2.09 9.33 14.72
C LEU A 347 -3.43 9.07 15.45
N VAL A 348 -4.54 9.11 14.71
CA VAL A 348 -5.91 8.91 15.24
C VAL A 348 -6.13 7.50 15.81
N CYS A 349 -5.60 6.46 15.15
CA CYS A 349 -5.71 5.09 15.65
C CYS A 349 -4.98 4.92 17.01
N ARG A 350 -3.99 5.78 17.28
CA ARG A 350 -3.18 5.76 18.49
C ARG A 350 -3.79 6.59 19.63
N SER A 351 -4.43 7.72 19.35
CA SER A 351 -5.17 8.49 20.37
C SER A 351 -6.32 7.67 20.97
N ASN A 352 -6.93 6.79 20.18
CA ASN A 352 -7.94 5.84 20.66
C ASN A 352 -7.37 4.67 21.47
N THR A 353 -6.05 4.40 21.40
CA THR A 353 -5.40 3.29 22.12
C THR A 353 -4.47 3.72 23.27
N ILE A 354 -4.05 4.99 23.36
CA ILE A 354 -3.12 5.48 24.39
C ILE A 354 -3.57 6.84 24.93
N LEU A 355 -4.26 6.84 26.08
CA LEU A 355 -4.55 8.05 26.85
C LEU A 355 -3.33 8.38 27.75
N ARG A 356 -2.22 8.90 27.21
CA ARG A 356 -1.13 9.47 28.03
C ARG A 356 -0.12 10.34 27.26
N GLY A 357 -0.29 11.66 27.40
CA GLY A 357 0.75 12.67 27.69
C GLY A 357 2.13 12.56 27.01
N SER A 358 2.19 12.81 25.69
CA SER A 358 3.29 13.53 25.00
C SER A 358 2.93 13.88 23.55
N ASP A 359 1.82 13.36 23.03
CA ASP A 359 1.42 13.46 21.62
C ASP A 359 0.77 14.81 21.23
N THR A 360 0.53 15.73 22.18
CA THR A 360 -0.16 17.01 21.92
C THR A 360 0.67 18.00 21.10
N LEU A 361 1.97 18.13 21.34
CA LEU A 361 2.82 19.09 20.62
C LEU A 361 2.99 18.71 19.14
N ASN A 362 3.04 17.40 18.85
CA ASN A 362 3.25 16.89 17.49
C ASN A 362 1.96 16.85 16.68
N GLY A 363 0.81 16.69 17.34
CA GLY A 363 -0.49 16.89 16.71
C GLY A 363 -0.68 18.33 16.24
N LEU A 364 -0.28 19.31 17.04
CA LEU A 364 -0.37 20.74 16.71
C LEU A 364 0.47 21.12 15.48
N VAL A 365 1.73 20.68 15.41
CA VAL A 365 2.62 20.95 14.25
C VAL A 365 2.08 20.32 12.95
N LEU A 366 1.48 19.13 13.03
CA LEU A 366 0.85 18.50 11.86
C LEU A 366 -0.44 19.23 11.45
N ASP A 367 -1.20 19.74 12.40
CA ASP A 367 -2.42 20.51 12.14
C ASP A 367 -2.11 21.86 11.47
N ASP A 368 -1.09 22.57 11.95
CA ASP A 368 -0.60 23.82 11.33
C ASP A 368 -0.12 23.57 9.88
N LEU A 369 0.63 22.49 9.64
CA LEU A 369 1.06 22.11 8.30
C LEU A 369 -0.13 21.80 7.38
N ASN A 370 -1.10 21.03 7.88
CA ASN A 370 -2.29 20.67 7.12
C ASN A 370 -3.11 21.91 6.75
N LYS A 371 -3.22 22.87 7.67
CA LYS A 371 -3.90 24.14 7.43
C LYS A 371 -3.20 24.96 6.35
N MET A 372 -1.89 25.15 6.45
CA MET A 372 -1.13 25.88 5.42
C MET A 372 -1.22 25.22 4.05
N PHE A 373 -1.12 23.89 4.00
CA PHE A 373 -1.26 23.16 2.74
C PHE A 373 -2.65 23.32 2.15
N THR A 374 -3.69 23.30 2.99
CA THR A 374 -5.08 23.57 2.61
C THR A 374 -5.23 24.96 2.02
N GLU A 375 -4.69 26.00 2.67
CA GLU A 375 -4.70 27.38 2.16
C GLU A 375 -4.07 27.47 0.76
N SER A 376 -2.91 26.86 0.56
CA SER A 376 -2.26 26.83 -0.76
C SER A 376 -3.06 26.08 -1.83
N LEU A 377 -3.74 24.98 -1.47
CA LEU A 377 -4.60 24.24 -2.40
C LEU A 377 -5.86 25.02 -2.78
N LEU A 378 -6.48 25.72 -1.84
CA LEU A 378 -7.66 26.55 -2.09
C LEU A 378 -7.37 27.68 -3.08
N LEU A 379 -6.17 28.27 -3.03
CA LEU A 379 -5.74 29.32 -3.98
C LEU A 379 -5.71 28.85 -5.44
N ILE A 380 -5.50 27.55 -5.69
CA ILE A 380 -5.37 26.99 -7.04
C ILE A 380 -6.56 26.12 -7.47
N LEU A 381 -7.51 25.85 -6.56
CA LEU A 381 -8.62 24.93 -6.79
C LEU A 381 -9.46 25.33 -8.00
N GLU A 382 -9.80 26.61 -8.16
CA GLU A 382 -10.57 27.11 -9.30
C GLU A 382 -9.88 26.86 -10.64
N ASN A 383 -8.56 27.03 -10.71
CA ASN A 383 -7.78 26.77 -11.92
C ASN A 383 -7.74 25.27 -12.23
N MET A 384 -7.64 24.42 -11.21
CA MET A 384 -7.72 22.96 -11.36
C MET A 384 -9.10 22.52 -11.84
N VAL A 385 -10.17 23.12 -11.31
CA VAL A 385 -11.56 22.87 -11.72
C VAL A 385 -11.78 23.29 -13.17
N ALA A 386 -11.35 24.49 -13.56
CA ALA A 386 -11.44 24.98 -14.94
C ALA A 386 -10.71 24.06 -15.93
N PHE A 387 -9.48 23.64 -15.58
CA PHE A 387 -8.70 22.70 -16.39
C PHE A 387 -9.38 21.33 -16.50
N SER A 388 -9.96 20.83 -15.41
CA SER A 388 -10.63 19.53 -15.37
C SER A 388 -11.88 19.53 -16.26
N LYS A 389 -12.66 20.61 -16.28
CA LYS A 389 -13.81 20.78 -17.18
C LYS A 389 -13.40 20.64 -18.65
N LEU A 390 -12.32 21.33 -19.04
CA LEU A 390 -11.82 21.27 -20.42
C LEU A 390 -11.27 19.88 -20.74
N SER A 391 -10.52 19.28 -19.83
CA SER A 391 -9.93 17.94 -20.01
C SER A 391 -10.98 16.84 -20.11
N CYS A 392 -12.12 16.96 -19.41
CA CYS A 392 -13.21 15.99 -19.44
C CYS A 392 -14.05 16.03 -20.72
N SER A 393 -13.91 17.05 -21.57
CA SER A 393 -14.61 17.12 -22.86
C SER A 393 -14.33 15.92 -23.76
N ILE A 394 -13.16 15.27 -23.59
CA ILE A 394 -12.75 14.05 -24.29
C ILE A 394 -13.76 12.90 -24.15
N PHE A 395 -14.47 12.81 -23.02
CA PHE A 395 -15.45 11.74 -22.76
C PHE A 395 -16.70 11.86 -23.64
N TRP A 396 -16.99 13.07 -24.13
CA TRP A 396 -18.19 13.40 -24.90
C TRP A 396 -17.89 13.62 -26.38
N LEU A 397 -16.70 13.25 -26.86
CA LEU A 397 -16.33 13.42 -28.24
C LEU A 397 -17.12 12.46 -29.14
N ASP A 398 -17.80 13.03 -30.14
CA ASP A 398 -18.36 12.27 -31.25
C ASP A 398 -17.21 11.93 -32.21
N VAL A 399 -16.81 10.65 -32.22
CA VAL A 399 -15.71 10.18 -33.07
C VAL A 399 -16.31 9.40 -34.23
N ASP A 400 -16.10 9.88 -35.45
CA ASP A 400 -16.46 9.19 -36.69
C ASP A 400 -15.98 7.73 -36.68
N ASN A 401 -16.76 6.84 -37.32
CA ASN A 401 -16.49 5.40 -37.46
C ASN A 401 -15.09 5.14 -38.02
N LYS A 402 -14.10 5.03 -37.12
CA LYS A 402 -12.75 4.55 -37.40
C LYS A 402 -12.60 3.21 -36.72
N ASP A 403 -12.14 2.22 -37.47
CA ASP A 403 -11.82 0.90 -36.91
C ASP A 403 -10.80 1.05 -35.77
N LEU A 404 -11.13 0.48 -34.61
CA LEU A 404 -10.19 0.43 -33.49
C LEU A 404 -8.99 -0.43 -33.87
N PRO A 405 -7.76 0.00 -33.57
CA PRO A 405 -6.58 -0.81 -33.82
C PRO A 405 -6.68 -2.17 -33.10
N PRO A 406 -6.19 -3.26 -33.72
CA PRO A 406 -6.36 -4.62 -33.23
C PRO A 406 -5.63 -4.90 -31.90
N SER A 407 -4.66 -4.05 -31.52
CA SER A 407 -3.88 -4.15 -30.28
C SER A 407 -3.25 -2.79 -29.98
N ILE A 408 -3.53 -2.20 -28.81
CA ILE A 408 -2.88 -0.97 -28.35
C ILE A 408 -2.38 -1.16 -26.91
N LYS A 409 -1.29 -0.45 -26.60
CA LYS A 409 -0.70 -0.36 -25.27
C LYS A 409 -1.56 0.53 -24.35
N GLY A 410 -1.57 0.24 -23.05
CA GLY A 410 -2.34 0.97 -22.03
C GLY A 410 -3.43 0.12 -21.35
N LYS A 411 -3.81 0.49 -20.13
CA LYS A 411 -4.74 -0.19 -19.22
C LYS A 411 -5.68 0.82 -18.56
N LEU A 412 -6.79 1.18 -19.21
CA LEU A 412 -7.84 1.90 -18.49
C LEU A 412 -8.66 0.94 -17.63
N GLY A 413 -8.86 1.30 -16.37
CA GLY A 413 -9.91 0.71 -15.56
C GLY A 413 -9.58 -0.63 -14.90
N GLY A 414 -8.41 -1.23 -15.18
CA GLY A 414 -8.06 -2.57 -14.72
C GLY A 414 -7.00 -3.25 -15.58
N PRO A 415 -6.74 -4.56 -15.38
CA PRO A 415 -5.59 -5.25 -15.97
C PRO A 415 -5.68 -5.45 -17.50
N SER A 416 -6.81 -5.12 -18.13
CA SER A 416 -7.05 -5.34 -19.56
C SER A 416 -6.48 -4.23 -20.43
N GLN A 417 -5.91 -4.59 -21.59
CA GLN A 417 -5.39 -3.62 -22.55
C GLN A 417 -6.49 -2.77 -23.20
N ARG A 418 -6.19 -1.49 -23.44
CA ARG A 418 -7.06 -0.50 -24.08
C ARG A 418 -7.03 -0.66 -25.61
N ARG A 419 -8.14 -0.35 -26.29
CA ARG A 419 -8.23 -0.34 -27.77
C ARG A 419 -8.17 1.05 -28.41
N LEU A 420 -7.98 2.13 -27.63
CA LEU A 420 -7.95 3.52 -28.11
C LEU A 420 -6.55 4.00 -28.51
N ALA A 421 -6.46 4.77 -29.60
CA ALA A 421 -5.21 5.34 -30.10
C ALA A 421 -4.43 6.09 -29.00
N THR A 422 -3.10 6.05 -29.05
CA THR A 422 -2.25 6.57 -27.97
C THR A 422 -2.49 8.05 -27.65
N SER A 423 -2.80 8.88 -28.65
CA SER A 423 -3.14 10.30 -28.45
C SER A 423 -4.45 10.49 -27.68
N ILE A 424 -5.51 9.75 -28.03
CA ILE A 424 -6.78 9.73 -27.28
C ILE A 424 -6.55 9.17 -25.87
N THR A 425 -5.61 8.23 -25.75
CA THR A 425 -5.26 7.62 -24.47
C THR A 425 -4.72 8.65 -23.48
N SER A 426 -3.76 9.46 -23.89
CA SER A 426 -3.22 10.56 -23.07
C SER A 426 -4.30 11.55 -22.64
N SER A 427 -5.15 12.03 -23.55
CA SER A 427 -6.21 13.00 -23.23
C SER A 427 -7.24 12.43 -22.24
N VAL A 428 -7.60 11.16 -22.38
CA VAL A 428 -8.50 10.51 -21.42
C VAL A 428 -7.86 10.35 -20.05
N LEU A 429 -6.59 9.95 -19.98
CA LEU A 429 -5.86 9.87 -18.72
C LEU A 429 -5.76 11.24 -18.05
N GLN A 430 -5.57 12.30 -18.84
CA GLN A 430 -5.61 13.66 -18.35
C GLN A 430 -6.96 14.00 -17.70
N GLY A 431 -8.08 13.63 -18.36
CA GLY A 431 -9.43 13.76 -17.79
C GLY A 431 -9.58 13.02 -16.46
N ILE A 432 -9.24 11.73 -16.42
CA ILE A 432 -9.35 10.89 -15.21
C ILE A 432 -8.52 11.44 -14.06
N TRP A 433 -7.25 11.74 -14.29
CA TRP A 433 -6.33 12.21 -13.25
C TRP A 433 -6.66 13.62 -12.76
N SER A 434 -7.17 14.49 -13.64
CA SER A 434 -7.67 15.81 -13.25
C SER A 434 -8.85 15.69 -12.29
N MET A 435 -9.83 14.84 -12.61
CA MET A 435 -10.99 14.59 -11.75
C MET A 435 -10.62 13.90 -10.43
N ARG A 436 -9.71 12.92 -10.46
CA ARG A 436 -9.16 12.28 -9.25
C ARG A 436 -8.48 13.32 -8.34
N CYS A 437 -7.70 14.22 -8.92
CA CYS A 437 -6.99 15.26 -8.18
C CYS A 437 -7.95 16.29 -7.58
N VAL A 438 -8.89 16.83 -8.37
CA VAL A 438 -9.91 17.78 -7.86
C VAL A 438 -10.75 17.14 -6.76
N SER A 439 -11.17 15.89 -6.94
CA SER A 439 -11.91 15.14 -5.91
C SER A 439 -11.07 15.03 -4.63
N SER A 440 -9.81 14.62 -4.73
CA SER A 440 -8.93 14.45 -3.57
C SER A 440 -8.64 15.77 -2.85
N VAL A 441 -8.43 16.86 -3.59
CA VAL A 441 -8.25 18.20 -3.02
C VAL A 441 -9.53 18.68 -2.33
N ALA A 442 -10.69 18.51 -2.95
CA ALA A 442 -11.97 18.88 -2.35
C ALA A 442 -12.21 18.11 -1.04
N SER A 443 -11.96 16.79 -1.04
CA SER A 443 -12.07 15.95 0.16
C SER A 443 -11.08 16.36 1.26
N TRP A 444 -9.84 16.72 0.88
CA TRP A 444 -8.82 17.16 1.83
C TRP A 444 -9.16 18.51 2.44
N CYS A 445 -9.62 19.49 1.65
CA CYS A 445 -9.91 20.84 2.12
C CYS A 445 -11.23 20.94 2.90
N ASN A 446 -12.20 20.05 2.64
CA ASN A 446 -13.54 20.12 3.23
C ASN A 446 -13.57 20.20 4.78
N PRO A 447 -12.80 19.40 5.54
CA PRO A 447 -12.79 19.48 7.01
C PRO A 447 -12.17 20.76 7.59
N TYR A 448 -11.31 21.44 6.81
CA TYR A 448 -10.51 22.57 7.27
C TYR A 448 -11.11 23.93 6.91
N ASN A 449 -12.22 23.93 6.17
CA ASN A 449 -12.80 25.12 5.59
C ASN A 449 -14.22 25.37 6.15
N SER A 450 -14.45 26.56 6.69
CA SER A 450 -15.77 27.03 7.14
C SER A 450 -16.56 27.78 6.05
N ASP A 451 -15.90 28.12 4.93
CA ASP A 451 -16.41 29.04 3.92
C ASP A 451 -16.86 28.28 2.65
N ASP A 452 -17.63 28.92 1.76
CA ASP A 452 -18.11 28.32 0.50
C ASP A 452 -17.01 28.05 -0.55
N SER A 453 -15.72 28.15 -0.22
CA SER A 453 -14.61 28.08 -1.19
C SER A 453 -14.44 26.74 -1.91
N VAL A 454 -14.96 25.64 -1.36
CA VAL A 454 -14.95 24.30 -2.01
C VAL A 454 -16.27 24.03 -2.77
N SER A 455 -17.27 24.91 -2.66
CA SER A 455 -18.60 24.73 -3.27
C SER A 455 -18.54 24.61 -4.79
N SER A 456 -17.66 25.36 -5.45
CA SER A 456 -17.44 25.32 -6.89
C SER A 456 -16.94 23.96 -7.36
N ALA A 457 -16.00 23.36 -6.62
CA ALA A 457 -15.49 22.02 -6.91
C ALA A 457 -16.61 20.99 -6.78
N PHE A 458 -17.38 21.00 -5.69
CA PHE A 458 -18.52 20.09 -5.50
C PHE A 458 -19.61 20.24 -6.57
N SER A 459 -19.92 21.47 -6.98
CA SER A 459 -20.86 21.75 -8.07
C SER A 459 -20.42 21.10 -9.39
N VAL A 460 -19.12 21.14 -9.69
CA VAL A 460 -18.55 20.55 -10.92
C VAL A 460 -18.46 19.04 -10.85
N LEU A 461 -18.14 18.49 -9.67
CA LEU A 461 -18.20 17.06 -9.40
C LEU A 461 -19.64 16.54 -9.62
N TRP A 462 -20.64 17.29 -9.17
CA TRP A 462 -22.05 16.98 -9.38
C TRP A 462 -22.47 17.05 -10.85
N ASP A 463 -22.06 18.11 -11.56
CA ASP A 463 -22.30 18.23 -13.01
C ASP A 463 -21.67 17.10 -13.79
N PHE A 464 -20.47 16.67 -13.40
CA PHE A 464 -19.82 15.52 -14.00
C PHE A 464 -20.63 14.24 -13.78
N TYR A 465 -21.13 13.99 -12.57
CA TYR A 465 -22.02 12.86 -12.28
C TYR A 465 -23.24 12.86 -13.20
N LEU A 466 -23.96 14.00 -13.25
CA LEU A 466 -25.15 14.13 -14.08
C LEU A 466 -24.84 13.91 -15.56
N ASN A 467 -23.73 14.45 -16.06
CA ASN A 467 -23.31 14.24 -17.44
C ASN A 467 -23.04 12.76 -17.73
N VAL A 468 -22.32 12.04 -16.86
CA VAL A 468 -22.07 10.60 -17.06
C VAL A 468 -23.36 9.78 -17.06
N THR A 469 -24.31 10.10 -16.17
CA THR A 469 -25.55 9.31 -16.04
C THR A 469 -26.62 9.67 -17.07
N HIS A 470 -26.66 10.92 -17.56
CA HIS A 470 -27.67 11.38 -18.51
C HIS A 470 -27.21 11.35 -19.97
N HIS A 471 -25.91 11.28 -20.25
CA HIS A 471 -25.43 11.15 -21.62
C HIS A 471 -25.68 9.74 -22.14
N SER A 472 -26.47 9.62 -23.21
CA SER A 472 -26.98 8.34 -23.72
C SER A 472 -26.79 8.20 -25.24
N THR A 473 -25.54 8.26 -25.72
CA THR A 473 -25.25 7.95 -27.13
C THR A 473 -24.02 7.08 -27.27
N ILE A 474 -24.22 5.82 -27.64
CA ILE A 474 -23.13 4.88 -27.93
C ILE A 474 -23.44 4.15 -29.25
N ALA A 475 -23.00 4.72 -30.38
CA ALA A 475 -23.17 4.11 -31.70
C ALA A 475 -21.97 3.23 -32.14
N ASN A 476 -20.82 3.34 -31.46
CA ASN A 476 -19.58 2.68 -31.87
C ASN A 476 -18.69 2.25 -30.68
N GLU A 477 -17.68 1.40 -30.95
CA GLU A 477 -16.81 0.83 -29.93
C GLU A 477 -15.88 1.89 -29.29
N ILE A 478 -15.51 2.96 -30.00
CA ILE A 478 -14.74 4.09 -29.45
C ILE A 478 -15.55 4.82 -28.37
N GLY A 479 -16.80 5.15 -28.66
CA GLY A 479 -17.70 5.81 -27.71
C GLY A 479 -17.96 4.96 -26.46
N ALA A 480 -18.07 3.64 -26.62
CA ALA A 480 -18.20 2.72 -25.49
C ALA A 480 -16.95 2.71 -24.58
N GLU A 481 -15.75 2.77 -25.17
CA GLU A 481 -14.49 2.86 -24.43
C GLU A 481 -14.32 4.22 -23.72
N LEU A 482 -14.80 5.32 -24.32
CA LEU A 482 -14.81 6.64 -23.69
C LEU A 482 -15.80 6.71 -22.51
N HIS A 483 -17.01 6.15 -22.65
CA HIS A 483 -17.98 6.07 -21.55
C HIS A 483 -17.45 5.21 -20.39
N LEU A 484 -16.79 4.09 -20.68
CA LEU A 484 -16.13 3.27 -19.64
C LEU A 484 -15.08 4.10 -18.87
N ALA A 485 -14.28 4.89 -19.57
CA ALA A 485 -13.29 5.77 -18.95
C ALA A 485 -13.95 6.89 -18.10
N ALA A 486 -15.11 7.38 -18.52
CA ALA A 486 -15.88 8.36 -17.75
C ALA A 486 -16.39 7.74 -16.43
N TYR A 487 -16.80 6.46 -16.43
CA TYR A 487 -17.17 5.74 -15.20
C TYR A 487 -15.96 5.50 -14.26
N GLU A 488 -14.76 5.34 -14.79
CA GLU A 488 -13.53 5.29 -13.98
C GLU A 488 -13.28 6.63 -13.26
N ALA A 489 -13.38 7.76 -13.97
CA ALA A 489 -13.30 9.07 -13.36
C ALA A 489 -14.42 9.27 -12.32
N LEU A 490 -15.65 8.83 -12.65
CA LEU A 490 -16.83 8.94 -11.79
C LEU A 490 -16.66 8.23 -10.45
N ALA A 491 -15.92 7.12 -10.40
CA ALA A 491 -15.68 6.40 -9.16
C ALA A 491 -14.94 7.27 -8.12
N TYR A 492 -14.00 8.10 -8.55
CA TYR A 492 -13.31 9.05 -7.66
C TYR A 492 -14.24 10.20 -7.23
N VAL A 493 -15.06 10.69 -8.16
CA VAL A 493 -16.04 11.76 -7.93
C VAL A 493 -17.06 11.34 -6.86
N LEU A 494 -17.67 10.16 -7.04
CA LEU A 494 -18.68 9.64 -6.12
C LEU A 494 -18.10 9.31 -4.75
N ALA A 495 -16.86 8.81 -4.68
CA ALA A 495 -16.20 8.57 -3.41
C ALA A 495 -16.13 9.86 -2.56
N VAL A 496 -15.88 11.01 -3.17
CA VAL A 496 -15.79 12.31 -2.47
C VAL A 496 -17.16 12.93 -2.21
N LEU A 497 -18.10 12.80 -3.15
CA LEU A 497 -19.48 13.22 -2.89
C LEU A 497 -20.09 12.45 -1.70
N SER A 498 -19.69 11.20 -1.50
CA SER A 498 -20.14 10.39 -0.35
C SER A 498 -19.56 10.84 0.99
N THR A 499 -18.48 11.62 1.01
CA THR A 499 -17.84 12.13 2.24
C THR A 499 -18.14 13.60 2.51
N ALA A 500 -18.84 14.29 1.59
CA ALA A 500 -19.29 15.66 1.79
C ALA A 500 -20.21 15.76 3.03
N SER A 501 -20.17 16.91 3.71
CA SER A 501 -21.08 17.12 4.84
C SER A 501 -22.53 17.02 4.36
N SER A 502 -23.38 16.34 5.13
CA SER A 502 -24.74 15.96 4.71
C SER A 502 -25.58 17.16 4.23
N THR A 503 -25.34 18.35 4.78
CA THR A 503 -26.03 19.59 4.38
C THR A 503 -25.61 20.08 3.00
N GLN A 504 -24.30 20.14 2.70
CA GLN A 504 -23.81 20.60 1.40
C GLN A 504 -24.27 19.70 0.26
N PHE A 505 -24.24 18.38 0.46
CA PHE A 505 -24.74 17.44 -0.53
C PHE A 505 -26.23 17.65 -0.83
N LEU A 506 -27.06 17.88 0.20
CA LEU A 506 -28.48 18.17 0.02
C LEU A 506 -28.70 19.49 -0.70
N ASP A 507 -27.99 20.55 -0.32
CA ASP A 507 -28.12 21.86 -0.93
C ASP A 507 -27.85 21.79 -2.44
N PHE A 508 -26.86 21.00 -2.88
CA PHE A 508 -26.59 20.77 -4.31
C PHE A 508 -27.65 19.94 -5.02
N VAL A 509 -28.15 18.88 -4.38
CA VAL A 509 -29.17 18.01 -4.97
C VAL A 509 -30.52 18.75 -5.05
N GLU A 510 -30.92 19.47 -4.01
CA GLU A 510 -32.15 20.26 -3.96
C GLU A 510 -32.11 21.44 -4.93
N ALA A 511 -30.99 22.17 -5.02
CA ALA A 511 -30.86 23.32 -5.92
C ALA A 511 -30.92 22.95 -7.42
N LYS A 512 -30.62 21.70 -7.78
CA LYS A 512 -30.67 21.22 -9.17
C LYS A 512 -31.90 20.37 -9.50
N GLN A 513 -32.67 19.93 -8.49
CA GLN A 513 -33.93 19.20 -8.67
C GLN A 513 -35.18 20.12 -8.72
N THR A 514 -34.99 21.44 -8.80
CA THR A 514 -36.04 22.48 -8.68
C THR A 514 -37.22 22.41 -9.66
N ASP A 515 -37.23 21.50 -10.63
CA ASP A 515 -38.32 21.36 -11.62
C ASP A 515 -39.42 20.37 -11.23
N GLN A 516 -39.29 19.61 -10.12
CA GLN A 516 -40.36 18.71 -9.68
C GLN A 516 -40.62 18.87 -8.18
N ALA A 517 -41.87 19.18 -7.83
CA ALA A 517 -42.39 19.25 -6.47
C ALA A 517 -42.49 17.85 -5.81
N HIS A 518 -41.40 17.08 -5.86
CA HIS A 518 -41.32 15.73 -5.35
C HIS A 518 -40.34 15.64 -4.19
N LYS A 519 -40.86 15.06 -3.11
CA LYS A 519 -40.21 14.52 -1.94
C LYS A 519 -38.80 13.97 -2.24
N PHE A 520 -37.78 14.49 -1.56
CA PHE A 520 -36.38 14.15 -1.79
C PHE A 520 -36.13 12.64 -1.68
N SER A 521 -35.68 12.00 -2.75
CA SER A 521 -35.29 10.58 -2.78
C SER A 521 -34.09 10.38 -3.70
N LEU A 522 -33.11 9.61 -3.24
CA LEU A 522 -31.94 9.21 -4.04
C LEU A 522 -32.27 8.08 -5.03
N ASP A 523 -33.52 7.59 -5.04
CA ASP A 523 -33.99 6.53 -5.92
C ASP A 523 -33.72 6.86 -7.40
N ILE A 524 -34.14 8.05 -7.86
CA ILE A 524 -34.01 8.46 -9.27
C ILE A 524 -32.54 8.42 -9.70
N LEU A 525 -31.64 8.94 -8.85
CA LEU A 525 -30.21 8.98 -9.14
C LEU A 525 -29.63 7.58 -9.32
N VAL A 526 -29.93 6.67 -8.39
CA VAL A 526 -29.43 5.29 -8.46
C VAL A 526 -30.06 4.51 -9.61
N THR A 527 -31.35 4.69 -9.87
CA THR A 527 -32.01 4.02 -11.00
C THR A 527 -31.45 4.50 -12.33
N THR A 528 -31.26 5.81 -12.52
CA THR A 528 -30.68 6.35 -13.76
C THR A 528 -29.23 5.88 -13.94
N PHE A 529 -28.44 5.85 -12.86
CA PHE A 529 -27.09 5.29 -12.90
C PHE A 529 -27.08 3.81 -13.32
N LEU A 530 -27.91 2.98 -12.67
CA LEU A 530 -27.98 1.54 -12.95
C LEU A 530 -28.48 1.27 -14.37
N ASP A 531 -29.50 1.98 -14.82
CA ASP A 531 -30.06 1.83 -16.16
C ASP A 531 -29.01 2.15 -17.23
N ASN A 532 -28.28 3.26 -17.09
CA ASN A 532 -27.25 3.66 -18.04
C ASN A 532 -26.07 2.67 -18.07
N ILE A 533 -25.51 2.32 -16.91
CA ILE A 533 -24.35 1.42 -16.87
C ILE A 533 -24.71 -0.01 -17.30
N ASN A 534 -25.91 -0.49 -16.99
CA ASN A 534 -26.39 -1.80 -17.42
C ASN A 534 -26.68 -1.83 -18.93
N HIS A 535 -27.16 -0.72 -19.51
CA HIS A 535 -27.28 -0.58 -20.96
C HIS A 535 -25.93 -0.79 -21.64
N LEU A 536 -24.88 -0.09 -21.20
CA LEU A 536 -23.52 -0.25 -21.74
C LEU A 536 -22.95 -1.68 -21.55
N LEU A 537 -23.33 -2.38 -20.48
CA LEU A 537 -22.93 -3.78 -20.27
C LEU A 537 -23.63 -4.76 -21.23
N THR A 538 -24.83 -4.42 -21.72
CA THR A 538 -25.72 -5.31 -22.49
C THR A 538 -25.70 -5.05 -24.01
N GLU A 539 -25.42 -3.83 -24.46
CA GLU A 539 -25.38 -3.42 -25.88
C GLU A 539 -24.42 -4.24 -26.76
N GLY A 540 -23.48 -4.98 -26.17
CA GLY A 540 -22.58 -5.89 -26.89
C GLY A 540 -21.44 -5.21 -27.64
N THR A 541 -21.30 -3.88 -27.53
CA THR A 541 -20.20 -3.08 -28.11
C THR A 541 -18.86 -3.37 -27.42
N LEU A 542 -18.87 -3.55 -26.09
CA LEU A 542 -17.68 -3.86 -25.30
C LEU A 542 -17.33 -5.36 -25.30
N THR A 543 -16.05 -5.66 -25.50
CA THR A 543 -15.53 -7.03 -25.35
C THR A 543 -15.72 -7.57 -23.92
N ARG A 544 -15.65 -8.90 -23.75
CA ARG A 544 -15.85 -9.56 -22.44
C ARG A 544 -14.92 -9.03 -21.34
N SER A 545 -13.65 -8.76 -21.66
CA SER A 545 -12.68 -8.23 -20.69
C SER A 545 -13.01 -6.80 -20.27
N ARG A 546 -13.49 -5.96 -21.20
CA ARG A 546 -13.88 -4.58 -20.92
C ARG A 546 -15.18 -4.49 -20.12
N ARG A 547 -16.14 -5.37 -20.38
CA ARG A 547 -17.34 -5.50 -19.51
C ARG A 547 -16.98 -5.89 -18.08
N ALA A 548 -15.97 -6.74 -17.87
CA ALA A 548 -15.50 -7.07 -16.52
C ALA A 548 -14.88 -5.86 -15.79
N VAL A 549 -14.18 -4.98 -16.53
CA VAL A 549 -13.69 -3.69 -16.01
C VAL A 549 -14.84 -2.77 -15.65
N LEU A 550 -15.82 -2.59 -16.55
CA LEU A 550 -16.99 -1.76 -16.30
C LEU A 550 -17.80 -2.26 -15.09
N MET A 551 -17.94 -3.58 -14.93
CA MET A 551 -18.54 -4.18 -13.73
C MET A 551 -17.78 -3.81 -12.44
N THR A 552 -16.46 -3.65 -12.51
CA THR A 552 -15.67 -3.20 -11.35
C THR A 552 -16.03 -1.77 -10.97
N TRP A 553 -16.14 -0.88 -11.96
CA TRP A 553 -16.53 0.50 -11.75
C TRP A 553 -17.99 0.64 -11.28
N LYS A 554 -18.91 -0.16 -11.83
CA LYS A 554 -20.31 -0.26 -11.36
C LYS A 554 -20.37 -0.40 -9.85
N TRP A 555 -19.67 -1.41 -9.31
CA TRP A 555 -19.74 -1.72 -7.90
C TRP A 555 -18.98 -0.73 -7.01
N LEU A 556 -17.93 -0.08 -7.51
CA LEU A 556 -17.25 1.00 -6.78
C LEU A 556 -18.13 2.27 -6.67
N CYS A 557 -18.78 2.65 -7.77
CA CYS A 557 -19.73 3.75 -7.78
C CYS A 557 -20.94 3.46 -6.89
N MET A 558 -21.49 2.25 -6.94
CA MET A 558 -22.61 1.83 -6.07
C MET A 558 -22.24 1.83 -4.59
N ASP A 559 -21.05 1.37 -4.21
CA ASP A 559 -20.55 1.41 -2.83
C ASP A 559 -20.56 2.86 -2.30
N SER A 560 -20.09 3.79 -3.12
CA SER A 560 -20.05 5.22 -2.80
C SER A 560 -21.45 5.85 -2.71
N LEU A 561 -22.33 5.57 -3.68
CA LEU A 561 -23.72 6.07 -3.69
C LEU A 561 -24.51 5.61 -2.45
N LEU A 562 -24.38 4.33 -2.07
CA LEU A 562 -25.02 3.80 -0.87
C LEU A 562 -24.42 4.41 0.40
N SER A 563 -23.13 4.75 0.39
CA SER A 563 -22.44 5.34 1.54
C SER A 563 -22.86 6.78 1.86
N ILE A 564 -23.46 7.52 0.93
CA ILE A 564 -24.02 8.87 1.17
C ILE A 564 -24.98 8.85 2.37
N SER A 565 -25.79 7.79 2.48
CA SER A 565 -26.74 7.62 3.58
C SER A 565 -26.06 7.38 4.94
N SER A 566 -24.84 6.86 4.96
CA SER A 566 -24.12 6.56 6.20
C SER A 566 -23.62 7.81 6.91
N CYS A 567 -23.36 8.90 6.18
CA CYS A 567 -23.00 10.21 6.73
C CYS A 567 -24.14 10.87 7.53
N TYR A 568 -25.39 10.43 7.37
CA TYR A 568 -26.53 10.87 8.17
C TYR A 568 -26.63 10.14 9.51
N SER A 569 -25.96 8.99 9.66
CA SER A 569 -26.23 8.04 10.74
C SER A 569 -25.48 8.30 12.04
N ASP A 570 -24.45 9.14 12.04
CA ASP A 570 -23.64 9.41 13.24
C ASP A 570 -24.35 10.34 14.26
N ASN A 571 -25.45 10.98 13.86
CA ASN A 571 -26.33 11.75 14.75
C ASN A 571 -27.68 11.04 14.96
N GLU A 572 -27.68 9.92 15.70
CA GLU A 572 -28.87 9.11 16.03
C GLU A 572 -30.06 9.92 16.58
N SER A 573 -29.83 11.09 17.18
CA SER A 573 -30.88 11.96 17.73
C SER A 573 -31.66 12.76 16.68
N GLN A 574 -31.11 12.99 15.49
CA GLN A 574 -31.79 13.72 14.39
C GLN A 574 -32.51 12.80 13.40
N MET A 575 -32.09 11.53 13.29
CA MET A 575 -32.68 10.56 12.34
C MET A 575 -34.14 10.19 12.60
N LYS A 576 -34.63 10.27 13.85
CA LYS A 576 -36.05 9.93 14.17
C LYS A 576 -37.08 10.87 13.52
N ARG A 577 -36.65 11.93 12.84
CA ARG A 577 -37.53 12.92 12.17
C ARG A 577 -37.38 12.97 10.66
N LEU A 578 -36.45 12.24 10.05
CA LEU A 578 -36.18 12.31 8.61
C LEU A 578 -36.76 11.09 7.89
N GLU A 579 -37.36 11.34 6.74
CA GLU A 579 -37.88 10.33 5.83
C GLU A 579 -36.73 9.52 5.19
N PRO A 580 -36.97 8.26 4.79
CA PRO A 580 -35.92 7.42 4.23
C PRO A 580 -35.41 7.97 2.89
N LEU A 581 -34.08 8.06 2.74
CA LEU A 581 -33.41 8.54 1.52
C LEU A 581 -33.57 7.61 0.31
N PHE A 582 -33.83 6.32 0.57
CA PHE A 582 -34.03 5.29 -0.44
C PHE A 582 -35.33 4.53 -0.14
N SER A 583 -36.10 4.22 -1.19
CA SER A 583 -37.24 3.31 -1.03
C SER A 583 -36.79 1.85 -0.89
N ASP A 584 -37.58 1.08 -0.15
CA ASP A 584 -37.36 -0.37 -0.02
C ASP A 584 -37.35 -1.09 -1.38
N SER A 585 -38.09 -0.57 -2.36
CA SER A 585 -38.15 -1.14 -3.71
C SER A 585 -36.79 -1.03 -4.43
N THR A 586 -36.17 0.16 -4.41
CA THR A 586 -34.84 0.40 -4.97
C THR A 586 -33.79 -0.47 -4.28
N LEU A 587 -33.80 -0.50 -2.94
CA LEU A 587 -32.86 -1.30 -2.16
C LEU A 587 -32.96 -2.80 -2.46
N ARG A 588 -34.17 -3.33 -2.65
CA ARG A 588 -34.38 -4.73 -3.06
C ARG A 588 -33.89 -5.00 -4.48
N CYS A 589 -34.11 -4.08 -5.43
CA CYS A 589 -33.57 -4.20 -6.78
C CYS A 589 -32.04 -4.27 -6.78
N ILE A 590 -31.38 -3.38 -6.03
CA ILE A 590 -29.92 -3.40 -5.85
C ILE A 590 -29.47 -4.73 -5.23
N PHE A 591 -30.19 -5.24 -4.22
CA PHE A 591 -29.85 -6.51 -3.58
C PHE A 591 -29.89 -7.69 -4.55
N LEU A 592 -30.88 -7.74 -5.45
CA LEU A 592 -30.97 -8.78 -6.47
C LEU A 592 -29.82 -8.70 -7.47
N ASP A 593 -29.49 -7.49 -7.95
CA ASP A 593 -28.36 -7.26 -8.86
C ASP A 593 -27.01 -7.69 -8.22
N ILE A 594 -26.86 -7.46 -6.90
CA ILE A 594 -25.70 -7.95 -6.13
C ILE A 594 -25.61 -9.47 -6.18
N ILE A 595 -26.71 -10.17 -5.90
CA ILE A 595 -26.74 -11.65 -5.88
C ILE A 595 -26.32 -12.20 -7.25
N GLU A 596 -26.88 -11.66 -8.33
CA GLU A 596 -26.56 -12.09 -9.70
C GLU A 596 -25.09 -11.83 -10.07
N SER A 597 -24.52 -10.73 -9.56
CA SER A 597 -23.15 -10.33 -9.86
C SER A 597 -22.08 -11.05 -9.02
N LEU A 598 -22.41 -11.53 -7.83
CA LEU A 598 -21.44 -12.01 -6.83
C LEU A 598 -20.65 -13.24 -7.31
N GLU A 599 -21.29 -14.15 -8.05
CA GLU A 599 -20.68 -15.39 -8.53
C GLU A 599 -19.61 -15.12 -9.61
N ASN A 600 -19.90 -14.18 -10.51
CA ASN A 600 -19.12 -13.93 -11.72
C ASN A 600 -18.11 -12.77 -11.58
N THR A 601 -18.08 -12.12 -10.41
CA THR A 601 -17.28 -10.91 -10.20
C THR A 601 -15.77 -11.14 -10.22
N GLY A 602 -14.99 -10.15 -10.67
CA GLY A 602 -13.52 -10.18 -10.58
C GLY A 602 -13.01 -10.02 -9.14
N GLU A 603 -11.72 -10.26 -8.87
CA GLU A 603 -11.14 -10.12 -7.52
C GLU A 603 -11.26 -8.71 -6.95
N ASN A 604 -11.12 -7.69 -7.82
CA ASN A 604 -11.05 -6.28 -7.42
C ASN A 604 -12.40 -5.71 -6.95
N SER A 605 -13.51 -6.25 -7.44
CA SER A 605 -14.88 -5.79 -7.13
C SER A 605 -15.50 -6.50 -5.93
N VAL A 606 -14.90 -7.60 -5.45
CA VAL A 606 -15.45 -8.39 -4.34
C VAL A 606 -15.71 -7.55 -3.10
N LEU A 607 -14.75 -6.72 -2.70
CA LEU A 607 -14.87 -5.92 -1.49
C LEU A 607 -15.99 -4.88 -1.60
N SER A 608 -16.10 -4.20 -2.74
CA SER A 608 -17.14 -3.20 -3.00
C SER A 608 -18.53 -3.84 -2.98
N ILE A 609 -18.71 -4.99 -3.65
CA ILE A 609 -20.00 -5.71 -3.63
C ILE A 609 -20.38 -6.12 -2.20
N LEU A 610 -19.45 -6.66 -1.42
CA LEU A 610 -19.71 -7.07 -0.04
C LEU A 610 -20.04 -5.88 0.88
N ARG A 611 -19.47 -4.70 0.61
CA ARG A 611 -19.88 -3.46 1.30
C ARG A 611 -21.27 -3.01 0.86
N CYS A 612 -21.61 -3.09 -0.43
CA CYS A 612 -22.97 -2.82 -0.90
C CYS A 612 -24.00 -3.72 -0.21
N VAL A 613 -23.72 -5.02 -0.03
CA VAL A 613 -24.60 -5.93 0.76
C VAL A 613 -24.83 -5.34 2.15
N ARG A 614 -23.76 -4.98 2.86
CA ARG A 614 -23.87 -4.41 4.22
C ARG A 614 -24.67 -3.12 4.23
N SER A 615 -24.41 -2.21 3.29
CA SER A 615 -25.09 -0.92 3.21
C SER A 615 -26.58 -1.09 2.90
N VAL A 616 -26.94 -1.95 1.95
CA VAL A 616 -28.35 -2.25 1.63
C VAL A 616 -29.09 -2.85 2.83
N LEU A 617 -28.48 -3.84 3.50
CA LEU A 617 -29.09 -4.46 4.68
C LEU A 617 -29.23 -3.49 5.85
N ARG A 618 -28.26 -2.60 6.04
CA ARG A 618 -28.32 -1.53 7.04
C ARG A 618 -29.44 -0.54 6.72
N LEU A 619 -29.56 -0.10 5.47
CA LEU A 619 -30.56 0.88 5.05
C LEU A 619 -31.98 0.35 5.17
N LEU A 620 -32.22 -0.89 4.73
CA LEU A 620 -33.52 -1.56 4.91
C LEU A 620 -33.89 -1.64 6.40
N HIS A 621 -32.94 -1.97 7.28
CA HIS A 621 -33.19 -2.02 8.71
C HIS A 621 -33.50 -0.64 9.32
N LEU A 622 -32.83 0.42 8.86
CA LEU A 622 -33.12 1.79 9.31
C LEU A 622 -34.51 2.25 8.88
N ASN A 623 -34.97 1.85 7.69
CA ASN A 623 -36.32 2.14 7.21
C ASN A 623 -37.40 1.46 8.08
N GLU A 624 -37.15 0.26 8.61
CA GLU A 624 -38.06 -0.44 9.54
C GLU A 624 -38.21 0.27 10.88
N GLY A 625 -37.17 0.92 11.41
CA GLY A 625 -37.22 1.62 12.70
C GLY A 625 -38.29 2.72 12.79
N ASN A 626 -38.83 3.15 11.65
CA ASN A 626 -39.91 4.11 11.51
C ASN A 626 -41.32 3.47 11.39
N THR A 627 -41.45 2.15 11.28
CA THR A 627 -42.73 1.43 11.14
C THR A 627 -42.80 0.18 12.03
N ILE A 628 -43.83 0.11 12.87
CA ILE A 628 -43.85 -0.80 14.05
C ILE A 628 -43.95 -2.29 13.68
N PHE A 629 -44.29 -2.66 12.43
CA PHE A 629 -44.38 -4.06 12.00
C PHE A 629 -44.20 -4.23 10.49
N SER A 630 -42.99 -4.57 10.03
CA SER A 630 -42.77 -5.33 8.80
C SER A 630 -41.39 -6.00 8.82
N SER A 631 -41.28 -7.18 8.21
CA SER A 631 -40.00 -7.82 7.93
C SER A 631 -39.16 -6.99 6.96
N LEU A 632 -37.82 -7.13 6.99
CA LEU A 632 -36.81 -6.37 6.23
C LEU A 632 -37.01 -6.35 4.71
N GLY A 633 -38.06 -7.00 4.23
CA GLY A 633 -38.37 -7.10 2.82
C GLY A 633 -37.50 -8.10 2.07
N ILE A 634 -36.46 -8.60 2.72
CA ILE A 634 -35.60 -9.66 2.23
C ILE A 634 -36.25 -11.01 2.54
N SER A 635 -36.61 -11.75 1.49
CA SER A 635 -37.21 -13.07 1.64
C SER A 635 -36.18 -14.14 2.03
N TYR A 636 -36.67 -15.25 2.54
CA TYR A 636 -35.87 -16.46 2.78
C TYR A 636 -35.11 -16.88 1.50
N GLU A 637 -35.76 -16.83 0.34
CA GLU A 637 -35.17 -17.19 -0.95
C GLU A 637 -34.02 -16.24 -1.33
N MET A 638 -34.20 -14.92 -1.17
CA MET A 638 -33.16 -13.93 -1.45
C MET A 638 -31.92 -14.14 -0.57
N MET A 639 -32.10 -14.40 0.72
CA MET A 639 -30.98 -14.71 1.62
C MET A 639 -30.32 -16.06 1.29
N MET A 640 -31.10 -17.06 0.90
CA MET A 640 -30.54 -18.35 0.50
C MET A 640 -29.67 -18.21 -0.76
N GLN A 641 -30.10 -17.40 -1.73
CA GLN A 641 -29.28 -17.11 -2.91
C GLN A 641 -28.01 -16.36 -2.54
N LEU A 642 -28.10 -15.30 -1.72
CA LEU A 642 -26.91 -14.59 -1.22
C LEU A 642 -25.93 -15.56 -0.55
N ALA A 643 -26.41 -16.44 0.33
CA ALA A 643 -25.58 -17.43 1.02
C ALA A 643 -24.88 -18.38 0.05
N LYS A 644 -25.60 -18.88 -0.97
CA LYS A 644 -25.04 -19.78 -2.00
C LYS A 644 -24.02 -19.08 -2.89
N SER A 645 -24.33 -17.89 -3.41
CA SER A 645 -23.41 -17.12 -4.24
C SER A 645 -22.16 -16.69 -3.46
N SER A 646 -22.34 -16.32 -2.18
CA SER A 646 -21.24 -16.04 -1.24
C SER A 646 -20.37 -17.27 -0.96
N TRP A 647 -20.97 -18.46 -0.91
CA TRP A 647 -20.25 -19.71 -0.74
C TRP A 647 -19.40 -20.05 -1.97
N ILE A 648 -19.95 -19.90 -3.17
CA ILE A 648 -19.20 -20.07 -4.43
C ILE A 648 -18.01 -19.11 -4.49
N LEU A 649 -18.23 -17.86 -4.09
CA LEU A 649 -17.18 -16.85 -3.97
C LEU A 649 -16.07 -17.29 -2.99
N HIS A 650 -16.44 -17.82 -1.82
CA HIS A 650 -15.49 -18.32 -0.81
C HIS A 650 -14.67 -19.50 -1.31
N LEU A 651 -15.30 -20.41 -2.07
CA LEU A 651 -14.62 -21.60 -2.59
C LEU A 651 -13.49 -21.25 -3.57
N ASN A 652 -13.58 -20.12 -4.28
CA ASN A 652 -12.56 -19.69 -5.23
C ASN A 652 -11.24 -19.28 -4.51
N CYS A 653 -10.21 -20.12 -4.66
CA CYS A 653 -8.93 -19.99 -3.96
C CYS A 653 -8.21 -18.65 -4.21
N ASN A 654 -8.34 -18.05 -5.40
CA ASN A 654 -7.67 -16.79 -5.72
C ASN A 654 -8.27 -15.60 -4.93
N LYS A 655 -9.51 -15.75 -4.43
CA LYS A 655 -10.24 -14.75 -3.66
C LYS A 655 -10.10 -14.90 -2.13
N ARG A 656 -9.40 -15.93 -1.63
CA ARG A 656 -9.24 -16.24 -0.18
C ARG A 656 -8.18 -15.38 0.55
N ARG A 657 -8.16 -14.06 0.36
CA ARG A 657 -7.35 -13.12 1.18
C ARG A 657 -8.05 -12.81 2.52
N VAL A 658 -7.33 -12.28 3.52
CA VAL A 658 -7.88 -12.13 4.90
C VAL A 658 -9.06 -11.15 4.88
N ALA A 659 -8.86 -10.00 4.24
CA ALA A 659 -9.84 -8.92 4.19
C ALA A 659 -11.14 -9.31 3.46
N PRO A 660 -11.12 -9.96 2.27
CA PRO A 660 -12.33 -10.48 1.64
C PRO A 660 -13.11 -11.48 2.50
N ILE A 661 -12.43 -12.37 3.23
CA ILE A 661 -13.11 -13.33 4.12
C ILE A 661 -13.80 -12.60 5.26
N ALA A 662 -13.13 -11.66 5.93
CA ALA A 662 -13.74 -10.88 7.00
C ALA A 662 -14.93 -10.04 6.49
N ALA A 663 -14.78 -9.40 5.33
CA ALA A 663 -15.87 -8.64 4.69
C ALA A 663 -17.06 -9.54 4.35
N LEU A 664 -16.80 -10.75 3.83
CA LEU A 664 -17.83 -11.74 3.50
C LEU A 664 -18.63 -12.14 4.74
N LEU A 665 -17.94 -12.48 5.83
CA LEU A 665 -18.59 -12.84 7.09
C LEU A 665 -19.44 -11.69 7.62
N SER A 666 -18.90 -10.47 7.60
CA SER A 666 -19.63 -9.27 8.04
C SER A 666 -20.82 -8.92 7.13
N ALA A 667 -20.81 -9.31 5.86
CA ALA A 667 -21.89 -9.05 4.90
C ALA A 667 -23.02 -10.08 4.99
N VAL A 668 -22.68 -11.37 4.98
CA VAL A 668 -23.67 -12.46 5.01
C VAL A 668 -24.26 -12.61 6.41
N LEU A 669 -23.44 -12.51 7.46
CA LEU A 669 -23.88 -12.62 8.86
C LEU A 669 -24.20 -11.24 9.45
N HIS A 670 -24.83 -10.37 8.67
CA HIS A 670 -25.12 -9.00 9.08
C HIS A 670 -26.05 -8.97 10.32
N PRO A 671 -25.79 -8.13 11.34
CA PRO A 671 -26.59 -8.08 12.57
C PRO A 671 -28.09 -7.89 12.34
N ALA A 672 -28.47 -7.05 11.37
CA ALA A 672 -29.88 -6.78 11.05
C ALA A 672 -30.67 -8.02 10.60
N ILE A 673 -30.00 -9.03 10.03
CA ILE A 673 -30.64 -10.29 9.62
C ILE A 673 -30.39 -11.41 10.63
N PHE A 674 -29.24 -11.39 11.29
CA PHE A 674 -28.86 -12.43 12.26
C PHE A 674 -29.83 -12.52 13.46
N CYS A 675 -30.60 -11.47 13.76
CA CYS A 675 -31.63 -11.53 14.78
C CYS A 675 -32.89 -12.34 14.36
N ASN A 676 -33.09 -12.57 13.06
CA ASN A 676 -34.26 -13.25 12.52
C ASN A 676 -34.13 -14.77 12.67
N LEU A 677 -34.95 -15.35 13.56
CA LEU A 677 -34.91 -16.76 13.90
C LEU A 677 -35.23 -17.70 12.73
N GLU A 678 -36.00 -17.27 11.72
CA GLU A 678 -36.31 -18.10 10.55
C GLU A 678 -35.07 -18.37 9.70
N MET A 679 -34.09 -17.45 9.71
CA MET A 679 -32.85 -17.57 8.95
C MET A 679 -31.92 -18.67 9.48
N HIS A 680 -32.20 -19.16 10.69
CA HIS A 680 -31.43 -20.17 11.41
C HIS A 680 -32.17 -21.51 11.57
N GLN A 681 -33.50 -21.52 11.40
CA GLN A 681 -34.32 -22.71 11.60
C GLN A 681 -34.11 -23.72 10.48
N THR A 682 -34.14 -25.00 10.82
CA THR A 682 -34.18 -26.09 9.84
C THR A 682 -35.64 -26.44 9.58
N ASN A 683 -36.09 -26.23 8.34
CA ASN A 683 -37.46 -26.50 7.90
C ASN A 683 -37.46 -27.67 6.89
N GLU A 684 -38.63 -27.98 6.31
CA GLU A 684 -38.77 -29.03 5.28
C GLU A 684 -37.85 -28.82 4.06
N LYS A 685 -37.48 -27.58 3.78
CA LYS A 685 -36.55 -27.19 2.69
C LYS A 685 -35.05 -27.32 3.07
N GLY A 686 -34.73 -27.78 4.29
CA GLY A 686 -33.37 -27.86 4.82
C GLY A 686 -33.02 -26.75 5.83
N PRO A 687 -31.73 -26.59 6.18
CA PRO A 687 -31.29 -25.53 7.09
C PRO A 687 -31.55 -24.14 6.50
N GLY A 688 -31.94 -23.19 7.34
CA GLY A 688 -32.11 -21.80 6.96
C GLY A 688 -30.83 -21.17 6.38
N PRO A 689 -30.93 -20.07 5.62
CA PRO A 689 -29.81 -19.49 4.86
C PRO A 689 -28.53 -19.28 5.68
N LEU A 690 -28.65 -18.70 6.88
CA LEU A 690 -27.50 -18.41 7.73
C LEU A 690 -26.99 -19.68 8.42
N LYS A 691 -27.87 -20.61 8.77
CA LYS A 691 -27.46 -21.91 9.31
C LYS A 691 -26.68 -22.70 8.27
N TRP A 692 -27.21 -22.83 7.06
CA TRP A 692 -26.54 -23.47 5.94
C TRP A 692 -25.16 -22.86 5.66
N PHE A 693 -25.05 -21.53 5.64
CA PHE A 693 -23.77 -20.86 5.40
C PHE A 693 -22.75 -21.14 6.51
N VAL A 694 -23.15 -21.06 7.78
CA VAL A 694 -22.28 -21.32 8.93
C VAL A 694 -21.80 -22.78 8.98
N GLU A 695 -22.70 -23.74 8.74
CA GLU A 695 -22.35 -25.16 8.68
C GLU A 695 -21.26 -25.41 7.62
N ASN A 696 -21.46 -24.90 6.40
CA ASN A 696 -20.48 -25.03 5.32
C ASN A 696 -19.14 -24.34 5.66
N LEU A 697 -19.19 -23.12 6.21
CA LEU A 697 -18.01 -22.36 6.60
C LEU A 697 -17.17 -23.09 7.65
N LEU A 698 -17.80 -23.68 8.67
CA LEU A 698 -17.10 -24.40 9.72
C LEU A 698 -16.57 -25.75 9.24
N ASN A 699 -17.31 -26.44 8.38
CA ASN A 699 -16.84 -27.64 7.70
C ASN A 699 -15.56 -27.38 6.89
N GLU A 700 -15.49 -26.30 6.12
CA GLU A 700 -14.25 -25.90 5.43
C GLU A 700 -13.19 -25.36 6.40
N GLY A 701 -13.61 -24.69 7.48
CA GLY A 701 -12.75 -24.23 8.57
C GLY A 701 -11.96 -25.35 9.24
N SER A 702 -12.51 -26.57 9.32
CA SER A 702 -11.78 -27.75 9.81
C SER A 702 -10.50 -28.04 9.02
N LYS A 703 -10.46 -27.64 7.73
CA LYS A 703 -9.29 -27.79 6.84
C LYS A 703 -8.40 -26.55 6.81
N SER A 704 -8.85 -25.43 7.38
CA SER A 704 -8.18 -24.12 7.32
C SER A 704 -8.18 -23.44 8.69
N PRO A 705 -7.06 -23.50 9.44
CA PRO A 705 -6.93 -22.84 10.75
C PRO A 705 -7.20 -21.33 10.70
N ARG A 706 -6.99 -20.70 9.55
CA ARG A 706 -7.26 -19.27 9.37
C ARG A 706 -8.74 -18.98 9.20
N THR A 707 -9.46 -19.79 8.42
CA THR A 707 -10.90 -19.61 8.19
C THR A 707 -11.67 -19.83 9.50
N ILE A 708 -11.34 -20.89 10.25
CA ILE A 708 -12.03 -21.20 11.51
C ILE A 708 -11.82 -20.13 12.58
N ARG A 709 -10.63 -19.52 12.67
CA ARG A 709 -10.36 -18.41 13.61
C ARG A 709 -11.18 -17.16 13.28
N LEU A 710 -11.26 -16.78 12.00
CA LEU A 710 -12.05 -15.64 11.57
C LEU A 710 -13.55 -15.87 11.79
N ALA A 711 -14.03 -17.07 11.48
CA ALA A 711 -15.42 -17.48 11.73
C ALA A 711 -15.75 -17.42 13.22
N ALA A 712 -14.89 -17.99 14.08
CA ALA A 712 -15.06 -17.97 15.53
C ALA A 712 -15.17 -16.54 16.08
N LEU A 713 -14.28 -15.64 15.63
CA LEU A 713 -14.27 -14.24 16.07
C LEU A 713 -15.58 -13.51 15.70
N HIS A 714 -16.07 -13.68 14.47
CA HIS A 714 -17.31 -13.03 14.02
C HIS A 714 -18.56 -13.63 14.70
N LEU A 715 -18.67 -14.97 14.73
CA LEU A 715 -19.83 -15.66 15.29
C LEU A 715 -19.96 -15.44 16.80
N SER A 716 -18.84 -15.41 17.54
CA SER A 716 -18.88 -15.14 18.98
C SER A 716 -19.49 -13.77 19.28
N GLY A 717 -19.12 -12.73 18.51
CA GLY A 717 -19.71 -11.40 18.66
C GLY A 717 -21.23 -11.38 18.39
N LEU A 718 -21.66 -12.07 17.33
CA LEU A 718 -23.08 -12.14 16.94
C LEU A 718 -23.92 -12.97 17.92
N TRP A 719 -23.41 -14.09 18.42
CA TRP A 719 -24.13 -14.90 19.41
C TRP A 719 -24.23 -14.21 20.78
N LEU A 720 -23.23 -13.42 21.16
CA LEU A 720 -23.32 -12.56 22.34
C LEU A 720 -24.38 -11.47 22.16
N MET A 721 -24.50 -10.89 20.96
CA MET A 721 -25.51 -9.88 20.65
C MET A 721 -26.93 -10.48 20.53
N TYR A 722 -27.07 -11.71 20.02
CA TYR A 722 -28.35 -12.37 19.76
C TYR A 722 -28.40 -13.79 20.35
N PRO A 723 -28.45 -13.95 21.69
CA PRO A 723 -28.32 -15.25 22.35
C PRO A 723 -29.43 -16.24 22.01
N LYS A 724 -30.61 -15.77 21.59
CA LYS A 724 -31.74 -16.64 21.17
C LYS A 724 -31.40 -17.52 19.97
N THR A 725 -30.42 -17.13 19.16
CA THR A 725 -29.97 -17.91 17.98
C THR A 725 -29.13 -19.12 18.36
N LEU A 726 -28.49 -19.14 19.54
CA LEU A 726 -27.59 -20.20 19.98
C LEU A 726 -28.24 -21.59 20.00
N ARG A 727 -29.55 -21.66 20.24
CA ARG A 727 -30.30 -22.92 20.24
C ARG A 727 -30.18 -23.70 18.92
N PHE A 728 -29.83 -23.01 17.82
CA PHE A 728 -29.68 -23.61 16.49
C PHE A 728 -28.25 -24.09 16.18
N TYR A 729 -27.26 -23.73 17.01
CA TYR A 729 -25.82 -23.85 16.75
C TYR A 729 -25.04 -24.62 17.84
N MET A 730 -25.71 -25.51 18.59
CA MET A 730 -25.08 -26.19 19.73
C MET A 730 -23.97 -27.16 19.32
N GLU A 731 -24.00 -27.71 18.11
CA GLU A 731 -22.95 -28.61 17.60
C GLU A 731 -21.72 -27.83 17.13
N GLU A 732 -21.95 -26.72 16.45
CA GLU A 732 -20.94 -25.77 15.97
C GLU A 732 -20.20 -25.11 17.13
N LEU A 733 -20.90 -24.78 18.20
CA LEU A 733 -20.29 -24.20 19.41
C LEU A 733 -19.38 -25.22 20.11
N LYS A 734 -19.76 -26.51 20.12
CA LYS A 734 -18.87 -27.59 20.59
C LYS A 734 -17.63 -27.70 19.71
N LEU A 735 -17.78 -27.66 18.38
CA LEU A 735 -16.65 -27.69 17.44
C LEU A 735 -15.67 -26.53 17.70
N LEU A 736 -16.19 -25.31 17.85
CA LEU A 736 -15.37 -24.10 18.05
C LEU A 736 -14.67 -24.08 19.41
N SER A 737 -15.31 -24.59 20.46
CA SER A 737 -14.71 -24.68 21.80
C SER A 737 -13.60 -25.74 21.89
N LEU A 738 -13.71 -26.84 21.13
CA LEU A 738 -12.67 -27.87 21.05
C LEU A 738 -11.43 -27.44 20.25
N TYR A 739 -11.58 -26.54 19.26
CA TYR A 739 -10.45 -26.00 18.49
C TYR A 739 -9.53 -25.05 19.30
N GLY A 740 -9.99 -24.58 20.46
CA GLY A 740 -9.22 -23.70 21.35
C GLY A 740 -8.12 -24.39 22.15
N SER A 741 -8.11 -25.72 22.26
CA SER A 741 -7.16 -26.44 23.13
C SER A 741 -5.74 -26.63 22.54
N VAL A 742 -5.50 -26.21 21.30
CA VAL A 742 -4.19 -26.36 20.62
C VAL A 742 -3.48 -25.01 20.39
N LEU A 743 -4.10 -23.88 20.74
CA LEU A 743 -3.55 -22.55 20.44
C LEU A 743 -3.69 -21.61 21.63
N HIS A 744 -2.55 -21.30 22.26
CA HIS A 744 -2.38 -20.15 23.14
C HIS A 744 -2.98 -18.88 22.51
N ILE A 745 -4.06 -18.39 23.11
CA ILE A 745 -4.61 -17.06 22.84
C ILE A 745 -3.73 -16.06 23.61
N TYR A 746 -3.17 -15.09 22.89
CA TYR A 746 -2.47 -13.92 23.40
C TYR A 746 -3.46 -12.80 23.70
#